data_AF-A7SWF8-F1
#
_entry.id   AF-A7SWF8-F1
#
_cell.length_a   1.000
_cell.length_b   1.000
_cell.length_c   1.000
_cell.angle_alpha   90.00
_cell.angle_beta   90.00
_cell.angle_gamma   90.00
#
_symmetry.space_group_name_H-M   'P 1'
#
loop_
_entity.id
_entity.type
_entity.pdbx_description
1 polymer ?
#
loop_
_entity_poly.entity_id
_entity_poly.type
_entity_poly.pdbx_seq_one_letter_code
_entity_poly.pdbx_strand_id
1 'polypeptide(L)'
;MTTKRYLCVLLCLTSYLTYSSGMMTQVRKEAIGMILISWLAKTSLQGSKEYLGCFTESEESRVFSSGPGDYDPHDISPIRCLEQCGIKYKYAALQDGRLCLCSNTLPGTPKLDDSECNTPCPGSSKWPPSEHYLKCGGPLKNSVYNAGERILGFTLQKIESLNILEPVNIHGGITNGINVSYVFDLGDGTLVTKPSSEPKARHIYDKPGSYVVTATASNIISGEVVASEVYNVDDPRNNIRLTCPRAAEVGQIVECNGTMDRGSRVNSTFVFSDGRTDRMSISSRYYSAGTIVPRGNDSSVIPVLNTPGTILIPAYEFQHDGQVTHWDFEIVEKGTIKLMILRPECSAGEEYCTSTRSCKISSSSCLPLKQKKCSSDEMFCMIQKRCVSNAYTTTQDANNNPVKVYTSSSTCPIQAPYQWSEPRADYRILFVQEISLETIGHHISAIPLAQQPFVKEGDILGWLPVTGYLAYKSVADHEGASFEYSSGVSAVNDKLLRSGSTTLHQKHFVFAAHYAHVAKFVVRNRFGTPGLKSLTSNITEPLYLYIDYPIRNVTFEASKFANTNDSVEFLVPEHPGTNTTYFWDFGNGESLYTHLPSISYAFPTEGVFYVSLRAENSISHTVLTFPISIFDPILEFEYKSPIKANALGTETLIEWKTSRGTNITFVVDFGDATPRYSAVTTLSGGRAVDTRHTYSAVGNYTVTVYAFNRVGPNITIVSYAVVEVPLEGLEFSVPNPHITKNIYLAAGDTMTVSRHYQKGTNIKCSCDFRDGTPPVLTTSQDMSHTYTNAGTYHVEITCFNDVNSITKPLNGTVVVQELQAITGLTVLTSATKFGTRSELLLEMATGSVFVCEWDFGDGNKTSTDFSFMGQTMYYTYVAVDTYNVAVTCTNRVGSVTARAVAPVDIPIDGVIISNNKRYIKVGEPVRLDVTVQKGTRMLYTVSYGDASTGSLSRDAAKAPSLADHESFTHAYATDGSYTVKVNVSNSYGWKEETLGETIMAQYPVEGIILRSNSPVRLSSGNVTYFISVLEGANPPTGAYAVWSFGDNSPVTTPEPIYDLRQKTYMRSHRFMINNTFTTTVNISNQVSHEDPVGNVSLSSQLPTYYREPTVFNFQVTSRGSQSCLKLSLGDNNGAIFGQRHCRPSVMVANVTFIPVPENQTSFNYSYMYIYRGNYSVELTLWNFVSSQSVVWPIEIADLPCDYPIVRIDSEGTKTSPRKVKKSEPLVLPADVRYKCPVGKRIIFSWKAYEVL
;
A
#
# COMPACT_ATOMS: atom_id res chain seq x y z
N MET A 1 -66.48 -46.13 -4.35
CA MET A 1 -65.56 -46.11 -3.20
C MET A 1 -64.24 -45.37 -3.49
N THR A 2 -64.22 -44.40 -4.42
CA THR A 2 -63.02 -43.72 -4.92
C THR A 2 -62.93 -42.23 -4.55
N THR A 3 -63.99 -41.63 -4.00
CA THR A 3 -64.07 -40.20 -3.67
C THR A 3 -63.37 -39.79 -2.37
N LYS A 4 -63.21 -40.68 -1.38
CA LYS A 4 -62.50 -40.36 -0.12
C LYS A 4 -60.96 -40.36 -0.21
N ARG A 5 -60.36 -40.92 -1.27
CA ARG A 5 -58.88 -40.88 -1.47
C ARG A 5 -58.41 -39.57 -2.11
N TYR A 6 -59.16 -38.97 -3.03
CA TYR A 6 -58.77 -37.70 -3.66
C TYR A 6 -58.78 -36.51 -2.68
N LEU A 7 -59.72 -36.48 -1.72
CA LEU A 7 -59.79 -35.40 -0.72
C LEU A 7 -58.54 -35.35 0.20
N CYS A 8 -57.97 -36.51 0.52
CA CYS A 8 -56.77 -36.60 1.36
C CYS A 8 -55.50 -36.19 0.58
N VAL A 9 -55.43 -36.55 -0.71
CA VAL A 9 -54.32 -36.13 -1.58
C VAL A 9 -54.33 -34.61 -1.83
N LEU A 10 -55.51 -33.99 -2.00
CA LEU A 10 -55.62 -32.53 -2.09
C LEU A 10 -55.15 -31.84 -0.80
N LEU A 11 -55.61 -32.30 0.37
CA LEU A 11 -55.22 -31.72 1.67
C LEU A 11 -53.72 -31.90 1.99
N CYS A 12 -53.09 -32.98 1.55
CA CYS A 12 -51.64 -33.17 1.65
C CYS A 12 -50.86 -32.29 0.66
N LEU A 13 -51.33 -32.11 -0.58
CA LEU A 13 -50.65 -31.22 -1.55
C LEU A 13 -50.73 -29.75 -1.14
N THR A 14 -51.86 -29.30 -0.57
CA THR A 14 -51.97 -27.92 -0.06
C THR A 14 -51.11 -27.66 1.17
N SER A 15 -50.85 -28.68 2.01
CA SER A 15 -50.01 -28.53 3.21
C SER A 15 -48.51 -28.71 2.95
N TYR A 16 -48.11 -29.53 1.96
CA TYR A 16 -46.70 -29.66 1.57
C TYR A 16 -46.18 -28.41 0.82
N LEU A 17 -47.05 -27.75 0.03
CA LEU A 17 -46.70 -26.50 -0.67
C LEU A 17 -46.66 -25.26 0.24
N THR A 18 -47.07 -25.37 1.51
CA THR A 18 -47.02 -24.27 2.50
C THR A 18 -45.81 -24.28 3.43
N TYR A 19 -44.90 -25.27 3.35
CA TYR A 19 -43.78 -25.39 4.31
C TYR A 19 -42.37 -25.39 3.68
N SER A 20 -42.23 -25.20 2.37
CA SER A 20 -40.92 -25.00 1.71
C SER A 20 -40.92 -23.75 0.83
N SER A 21 -40.03 -22.80 1.16
CA SER A 21 -39.68 -21.59 0.39
C SER A 21 -40.84 -20.64 0.02
N GLY A 22 -40.87 -19.48 0.68
CA GLY A 22 -41.77 -18.37 0.35
C GLY A 22 -41.41 -17.69 -0.97
N MET A 23 -41.81 -18.27 -2.10
CA MET A 23 -41.77 -17.61 -3.40
C MET A 23 -42.83 -18.20 -4.36
N MET A 24 -44.11 -17.94 -4.05
CA MET A 24 -45.22 -18.24 -4.97
C MET A 24 -46.17 -17.06 -5.09
N THR A 25 -46.30 -16.56 -6.31
CA THR A 25 -47.08 -15.36 -6.65
C THR A 25 -48.59 -15.62 -6.65
N GLN A 26 -49.35 -14.55 -6.39
CA GLN A 26 -50.83 -14.52 -6.32
C GLN A 26 -51.49 -15.15 -7.57
N VAL A 27 -50.85 -15.01 -8.73
CA VAL A 27 -51.14 -15.64 -10.03
C VAL A 27 -51.51 -17.13 -9.93
N ARG A 28 -50.91 -17.92 -9.04
CA ARG A 28 -51.24 -19.36 -8.92
C ARG A 28 -52.54 -19.67 -8.20
N LYS A 29 -53.04 -18.80 -7.31
CA LYS A 29 -54.37 -18.96 -6.70
C LYS A 29 -55.47 -18.67 -7.73
N GLU A 30 -55.28 -17.63 -8.53
CA GLU A 30 -56.19 -17.24 -9.61
C GLU A 30 -56.18 -18.26 -10.76
N ALA A 31 -55.03 -18.85 -11.10
CA ALA A 31 -54.96 -19.95 -12.06
C ALA A 31 -55.80 -21.17 -11.63
N ILE A 32 -55.84 -21.51 -10.33
CA ILE A 32 -56.70 -22.59 -9.82
C ILE A 32 -58.18 -22.19 -9.93
N GLY A 33 -58.53 -20.93 -9.66
CA GLY A 33 -59.86 -20.38 -9.88
C GLY A 33 -60.31 -20.44 -11.35
N MET A 34 -59.44 -20.05 -12.30
CA MET A 34 -59.71 -20.13 -13.74
C MET A 34 -59.85 -21.57 -14.23
N ILE A 35 -59.07 -22.52 -13.70
CA ILE A 35 -59.25 -23.95 -14.01
C ILE A 35 -60.63 -24.44 -13.52
N LEU A 36 -61.06 -24.05 -12.32
CA LEU A 36 -62.38 -24.42 -11.77
C LEU A 36 -63.55 -23.81 -12.56
N ILE A 37 -63.45 -22.56 -12.98
CA ILE A 37 -64.50 -21.88 -13.77
C ILE A 37 -64.54 -22.43 -15.20
N SER A 38 -63.40 -22.71 -15.83
CA SER A 38 -63.37 -23.34 -17.16
C SER A 38 -63.89 -24.79 -17.14
N TRP A 39 -63.70 -25.52 -16.04
CA TRP A 39 -64.35 -26.81 -15.81
C TRP A 39 -65.87 -26.71 -15.70
N LEU A 40 -66.37 -25.77 -14.89
CA LEU A 40 -67.82 -25.58 -14.69
C LEU A 40 -68.53 -25.09 -15.96
N ALA A 41 -67.87 -24.25 -16.78
CA ALA A 41 -68.39 -23.82 -18.07
C ALA A 41 -68.48 -24.97 -19.10
N LYS A 42 -67.57 -25.95 -19.04
CA LYS A 42 -67.59 -27.13 -19.94
C LYS A 42 -68.61 -28.20 -19.56
N THR A 43 -69.19 -28.17 -18.35
CA THR A 43 -70.16 -29.18 -17.89
C THR A 43 -71.63 -28.96 -18.31
N SER A 44 -71.93 -28.03 -19.22
CA SER A 44 -73.31 -27.70 -19.64
C SER A 44 -73.56 -27.81 -21.15
N LEU A 45 -73.22 -28.95 -21.74
CA LEU A 45 -73.69 -29.34 -23.09
C LEU A 45 -74.91 -30.29 -23.00
N GLN A 46 -75.86 -29.95 -22.12
CA GLN A 46 -77.18 -30.60 -22.05
C GLN A 46 -78.12 -30.00 -23.10
N GLY A 47 -77.96 -30.40 -24.36
CA GLY A 47 -78.86 -29.93 -25.41
C GLY A 47 -78.62 -30.58 -26.77
N SER A 48 -79.59 -31.37 -27.23
CA SER A 48 -79.68 -31.92 -28.59
C SER A 48 -79.89 -30.87 -29.71
N LYS A 49 -79.60 -29.58 -29.44
CA LYS A 49 -79.79 -28.46 -30.36
C LYS A 49 -78.55 -28.16 -31.22
N GLU A 50 -77.37 -28.51 -30.73
CA GLU A 50 -76.13 -28.30 -31.49
C GLU A 50 -75.93 -29.42 -32.51
N TYR A 51 -76.28 -30.67 -32.21
CA TYR A 51 -76.28 -31.77 -33.18
C TYR A 51 -77.51 -31.73 -34.09
N LEU A 52 -77.29 -31.60 -35.39
CA LEU A 52 -78.32 -31.48 -36.41
C LEU A 52 -78.70 -32.85 -37.01
N GLY A 53 -77.75 -33.79 -37.16
CA GLY A 53 -78.04 -35.16 -37.60
C GLY A 53 -76.97 -35.87 -38.43
N CYS A 54 -77.28 -37.12 -38.78
CA CYS A 54 -76.55 -37.94 -39.75
C CYS A 54 -76.99 -37.66 -41.20
N PHE A 55 -76.04 -37.40 -42.09
CA PHE A 55 -76.30 -37.13 -43.51
C PHE A 55 -75.38 -37.99 -44.40
N THR A 56 -75.87 -38.45 -45.56
CA THR A 56 -75.00 -39.12 -46.54
C THR A 56 -74.13 -38.10 -47.26
N GLU A 57 -72.93 -38.51 -47.68
CA GLU A 57 -72.03 -37.69 -48.49
C GLU A 57 -71.63 -38.48 -49.75
N SER A 58 -71.47 -37.80 -50.88
CA SER A 58 -71.07 -38.41 -52.17
C SER A 58 -69.67 -37.97 -52.55
N GLU A 59 -68.78 -38.89 -52.92
CA GLU A 59 -67.40 -38.55 -53.32
C GLU A 59 -67.33 -37.57 -54.51
N GLU A 60 -68.29 -37.66 -55.43
CA GLU A 60 -68.36 -36.80 -56.62
C GLU A 60 -68.87 -35.37 -56.33
N SER A 61 -69.55 -35.14 -55.20
CA SER A 61 -70.28 -33.88 -54.94
C SER A 61 -70.35 -33.48 -53.46
N ARG A 62 -69.21 -33.48 -52.75
CA ARG A 62 -69.15 -33.28 -51.29
C ARG A 62 -69.57 -31.86 -50.86
N VAL A 63 -70.56 -31.75 -49.96
CA VAL A 63 -70.96 -30.46 -49.36
C VAL A 63 -70.06 -30.07 -48.19
N PHE A 64 -69.60 -31.05 -47.41
CA PHE A 64 -68.56 -30.89 -46.40
C PHE A 64 -67.18 -31.14 -47.01
N SER A 65 -66.81 -30.30 -47.98
CA SER A 65 -65.58 -30.41 -48.76
C SER A 65 -64.34 -29.79 -48.09
N SER A 66 -64.52 -28.94 -47.08
CA SER A 66 -63.43 -28.27 -46.37
C SER A 66 -63.14 -28.96 -45.04
N GLY A 67 -61.92 -29.43 -44.79
CA GLY A 67 -61.47 -29.67 -43.41
C GLY A 67 -61.11 -28.35 -42.71
N PRO A 68 -61.12 -28.28 -41.36
CA PRO A 68 -60.49 -27.15 -40.66
C PRO A 68 -58.95 -27.20 -40.76
N GLY A 69 -58.39 -28.31 -41.25
CA GLY A 69 -56.97 -28.49 -41.51
C GLY A 69 -56.25 -29.17 -40.35
N ASP A 70 -55.91 -28.39 -39.33
CA ASP A 70 -54.92 -28.76 -38.30
C ASP A 70 -55.56 -29.41 -37.06
N TYR A 71 -56.25 -30.54 -37.26
CA TYR A 71 -56.83 -31.37 -36.20
C TYR A 71 -56.23 -32.77 -36.22
N ASP A 72 -55.99 -33.38 -35.05
CA ASP A 72 -55.52 -34.77 -34.97
C ASP A 72 -56.68 -35.76 -35.19
N PRO A 73 -56.63 -36.60 -36.25
CA PRO A 73 -57.63 -37.65 -36.48
C PRO A 73 -57.72 -38.70 -35.36
N HIS A 74 -56.75 -38.80 -34.45
CA HIS A 74 -56.72 -39.75 -33.34
C HIS A 74 -57.27 -39.19 -32.02
N ASP A 75 -57.50 -37.88 -31.94
CA ASP A 75 -57.99 -37.17 -30.75
C ASP A 75 -59.04 -36.13 -31.17
N ILE A 76 -60.01 -36.59 -31.96
CA ILE A 76 -61.12 -35.79 -32.50
C ILE A 76 -62.45 -36.12 -31.79
N SER A 77 -63.22 -35.08 -31.50
CA SER A 77 -64.55 -35.15 -30.88
C SER A 77 -65.47 -34.11 -31.51
N PRO A 78 -66.80 -34.19 -31.32
CA PRO A 78 -67.70 -33.15 -31.80
C PRO A 78 -67.41 -31.76 -31.26
N ILE A 79 -67.02 -31.63 -29.98
CA ILE A 79 -66.64 -30.35 -29.39
C ILE A 79 -65.39 -29.80 -30.08
N ARG A 80 -64.34 -30.61 -30.26
CA ARG A 80 -63.13 -30.16 -30.97
C ARG A 80 -63.42 -29.81 -32.44
N CYS A 81 -64.25 -30.59 -33.13
CA CYS A 81 -64.61 -30.29 -34.50
C CYS A 81 -65.46 -29.01 -34.61
N LEU A 82 -66.31 -28.73 -33.61
CA LEU A 82 -67.08 -27.50 -33.50
C LEU A 82 -66.21 -26.29 -33.18
N GLU A 83 -65.26 -26.39 -32.25
CA GLU A 83 -64.23 -25.37 -31.98
C GLU A 83 -63.45 -25.06 -33.28
N GLN A 84 -62.99 -26.10 -34.00
CA GLN A 84 -62.17 -25.96 -35.21
C GLN A 84 -62.93 -25.42 -36.43
N CYS A 85 -64.18 -25.85 -36.66
CA CYS A 85 -64.99 -25.35 -37.77
C CYS A 85 -65.68 -24.01 -37.45
N GLY A 86 -66.11 -23.81 -36.21
CA GLY A 86 -66.90 -22.65 -35.74
C GLY A 86 -66.17 -21.31 -35.85
N ILE A 87 -64.84 -21.33 -35.95
CA ILE A 87 -64.01 -20.17 -36.29
C ILE A 87 -64.46 -19.49 -37.59
N LYS A 88 -64.85 -20.27 -38.61
CA LYS A 88 -65.08 -19.78 -39.99
C LYS A 88 -66.40 -20.22 -40.63
N TYR A 89 -66.98 -21.32 -40.16
CA TYR A 89 -68.13 -21.98 -40.78
C TYR A 89 -69.32 -22.06 -39.82
N LYS A 90 -70.53 -21.96 -40.36
CA LYS A 90 -71.77 -22.10 -39.58
C LYS A 90 -72.01 -23.53 -39.10
N TYR A 91 -71.44 -24.54 -39.77
CA TYR A 91 -71.63 -25.94 -39.45
C TYR A 91 -70.31 -26.71 -39.43
N ALA A 92 -70.22 -27.64 -38.48
CA ALA A 92 -69.14 -28.63 -38.34
C ALA A 92 -69.71 -30.03 -38.62
N ALA A 93 -68.90 -30.97 -39.09
CA ALA A 93 -69.33 -32.33 -39.40
C ALA A 93 -68.20 -33.35 -39.17
N LEU A 94 -68.54 -34.54 -38.69
CA LEU A 94 -67.59 -35.64 -38.52
C LEU A 94 -67.94 -36.84 -39.39
N GLN A 95 -66.92 -37.44 -40.01
CA GLN A 95 -67.05 -38.60 -40.91
C GLN A 95 -66.09 -39.72 -40.51
N ASP A 96 -66.55 -40.96 -40.64
CA ASP A 96 -65.74 -42.19 -40.50
C ASP A 96 -64.89 -42.27 -39.22
N GLY A 97 -65.40 -41.73 -38.11
CA GLY A 97 -64.73 -41.66 -36.80
C GLY A 97 -63.62 -40.60 -36.72
N ARG A 98 -62.88 -40.40 -37.82
CA ARG A 98 -61.54 -39.77 -37.84
C ARG A 98 -61.46 -38.44 -38.59
N LEU A 99 -62.47 -38.08 -39.39
CA LEU A 99 -62.47 -36.85 -40.19
C LEU A 99 -63.36 -35.80 -39.55
N CYS A 100 -62.86 -34.57 -39.47
CA CYS A 100 -63.63 -33.34 -39.19
C CYS A 100 -63.67 -32.47 -40.46
N LEU A 101 -64.85 -31.99 -40.80
CA LEU A 101 -65.19 -31.27 -42.02
C LEU A 101 -66.12 -30.10 -41.67
N CYS A 102 -66.08 -29.02 -42.44
CA CYS A 102 -66.78 -27.77 -42.17
C CYS A 102 -67.56 -27.30 -43.38
N SER A 103 -68.70 -26.64 -43.16
CA SER A 103 -69.46 -25.98 -44.24
C SER A 103 -70.32 -24.83 -43.73
N ASN A 104 -70.67 -23.91 -44.63
CA ASN A 104 -71.66 -22.87 -44.38
C ASN A 104 -73.08 -23.29 -44.80
N THR A 105 -73.23 -24.48 -45.39
CA THR A 105 -74.48 -25.03 -45.91
C THR A 105 -74.64 -26.50 -45.49
N LEU A 106 -75.89 -26.95 -45.31
CA LEU A 106 -76.20 -28.34 -45.02
C LEU A 106 -76.38 -29.16 -46.31
N PRO A 107 -76.20 -30.49 -46.28
CA PRO A 107 -76.40 -31.35 -47.45
C PRO A 107 -77.88 -31.38 -47.85
N GLY A 108 -78.15 -31.39 -49.16
CA GLY A 108 -79.52 -31.44 -49.70
C GLY A 108 -80.20 -32.81 -49.64
N THR A 109 -79.46 -33.86 -49.24
CA THR A 109 -79.98 -35.21 -49.05
C THR A 109 -80.76 -35.34 -47.74
N PRO A 110 -81.80 -36.19 -47.67
CA PRO A 110 -82.53 -36.42 -46.42
C PRO A 110 -81.61 -36.91 -45.30
N LYS A 111 -81.93 -36.53 -44.06
CA LYS A 111 -81.27 -37.03 -42.85
C LYS A 111 -81.46 -38.55 -42.76
N LEU A 112 -80.37 -39.27 -42.56
CA LEU A 112 -80.35 -40.73 -42.44
C LEU A 112 -80.70 -41.18 -41.03
N ASP A 113 -80.89 -42.49 -40.87
CA ASP A 113 -80.91 -43.06 -39.54
C ASP A 113 -79.58 -42.79 -38.84
N ASP A 114 -79.72 -42.31 -37.61
CA ASP A 114 -78.64 -41.78 -36.80
C ASP A 114 -77.67 -42.91 -36.33
N SER A 115 -78.01 -44.18 -36.57
CA SER A 115 -77.14 -45.36 -36.41
C SER A 115 -76.11 -45.53 -37.53
N GLU A 116 -76.36 -45.04 -38.76
CA GLU A 116 -75.38 -45.08 -39.86
C GLU A 116 -74.15 -44.17 -39.60
N CYS A 117 -74.30 -43.19 -38.70
CA CYS A 117 -73.24 -42.32 -38.24
C CYS A 117 -72.65 -42.70 -36.87
N ASN A 118 -72.86 -43.93 -36.40
CA ASN A 118 -72.49 -44.35 -35.06
C ASN A 118 -71.06 -44.92 -34.93
N THR A 119 -70.13 -44.49 -35.79
CA THR A 119 -68.71 -44.85 -35.64
C THR A 119 -68.17 -44.17 -34.38
N PRO A 120 -67.61 -44.93 -33.43
CA PRO A 120 -67.15 -44.37 -32.16
C PRO A 120 -65.97 -43.42 -32.41
N CYS A 121 -66.01 -42.25 -31.78
CA CYS A 121 -64.92 -41.29 -31.85
C CYS A 121 -63.63 -41.90 -31.26
N PRO A 122 -62.45 -41.63 -31.84
CA PRO A 122 -61.16 -42.02 -31.26
C PRO A 122 -61.04 -41.61 -29.79
N GLY A 123 -60.63 -42.55 -28.94
CA GLY A 123 -60.50 -42.34 -27.50
C GLY A 123 -61.82 -42.26 -26.70
N SER A 124 -63.00 -42.30 -27.34
CA SER A 124 -64.31 -42.19 -26.68
C SER A 124 -64.55 -43.17 -25.53
N SER A 125 -63.96 -44.37 -25.59
CA SER A 125 -64.02 -45.35 -24.50
C SER A 125 -63.39 -44.91 -23.17
N LYS A 126 -62.68 -43.77 -23.15
CA LYS A 126 -62.15 -43.11 -21.95
C LYS A 126 -62.98 -41.91 -21.50
N TRP A 127 -63.99 -41.50 -22.27
CA TRP A 127 -64.86 -40.38 -21.94
C TRP A 127 -65.90 -40.80 -20.88
N PRO A 128 -66.54 -39.84 -20.18
CA PRO A 128 -67.65 -40.14 -19.28
C PRO A 128 -68.76 -40.92 -19.99
N PRO A 129 -69.47 -41.87 -19.33
CA PRO A 129 -70.57 -42.61 -19.95
C PRO A 129 -71.68 -41.72 -20.52
N SER A 130 -71.83 -40.52 -19.97
CA SER A 130 -72.74 -39.46 -20.43
C SER A 130 -72.35 -38.83 -21.76
N GLU A 131 -71.17 -39.10 -22.32
CA GLU A 131 -70.66 -38.49 -23.56
C GLU A 131 -70.51 -39.50 -24.72
N HIS A 132 -70.72 -40.80 -24.47
CA HIS A 132 -70.71 -41.84 -25.51
C HIS A 132 -71.83 -41.69 -26.58
N TYR A 133 -72.81 -40.81 -26.38
CA TYR A 133 -73.85 -40.54 -27.39
C TYR A 133 -73.34 -39.63 -28.53
N LEU A 134 -72.17 -39.02 -28.38
CA LEU A 134 -71.55 -38.13 -29.36
C LEU A 134 -71.03 -38.91 -30.57
N LYS A 135 -71.48 -38.53 -31.76
CA LYS A 135 -71.30 -39.31 -33.00
C LYS A 135 -70.23 -38.72 -33.89
N CYS A 136 -69.35 -39.59 -34.39
CA CYS A 136 -68.26 -39.22 -35.29
C CYS A 136 -68.47 -39.71 -36.74
N GLY A 137 -69.72 -39.89 -37.16
CA GLY A 137 -70.07 -40.23 -38.54
C GLY A 137 -69.85 -41.71 -38.90
N GLY A 138 -69.68 -41.97 -40.18
CA GLY A 138 -69.41 -43.30 -40.74
C GLY A 138 -68.77 -43.20 -42.13
N PRO A 139 -68.46 -44.33 -42.78
CA PRO A 139 -67.88 -44.33 -44.13
C PRO A 139 -68.81 -43.60 -45.11
N LEU A 140 -68.39 -42.42 -45.58
CA LEU A 140 -69.21 -41.49 -46.38
C LEU A 140 -70.51 -41.00 -45.70
N LYS A 141 -70.55 -40.95 -44.35
CA LYS A 141 -71.69 -40.47 -43.54
C LYS A 141 -71.26 -39.40 -42.52
N ASN A 142 -71.90 -38.24 -42.54
CA ASN A 142 -71.54 -37.05 -41.77
C ASN A 142 -72.46 -36.81 -40.56
N SER A 143 -71.89 -36.74 -39.34
CA SER A 143 -72.56 -36.23 -38.12
C SER A 143 -72.38 -34.72 -38.00
N VAL A 144 -73.45 -33.93 -38.19
CA VAL A 144 -73.37 -32.46 -38.38
C VAL A 144 -73.81 -31.66 -37.15
N TYR A 145 -73.15 -30.53 -36.88
CA TYR A 145 -73.33 -29.65 -35.71
C TYR A 145 -73.39 -28.13 -36.07
N ASN A 146 -74.02 -27.28 -35.23
CA ASN A 146 -74.25 -25.83 -35.45
C ASN A 146 -73.32 -24.91 -34.62
N ALA A 147 -72.67 -23.93 -35.27
CA ALA A 147 -71.69 -23.00 -34.67
C ALA A 147 -72.04 -21.49 -34.86
N GLY A 148 -73.33 -21.13 -34.81
CA GLY A 148 -73.80 -19.76 -35.08
C GLY A 148 -73.43 -18.67 -34.04
N GLU A 149 -73.51 -18.97 -32.74
CA GLU A 149 -73.41 -17.99 -31.63
C GLU A 149 -71.95 -17.67 -31.21
N ARG A 150 -71.06 -17.58 -32.19
CA ARG A 150 -69.63 -17.28 -31.98
C ARG A 150 -69.40 -15.80 -31.62
N ILE A 151 -68.34 -15.53 -30.87
CA ILE A 151 -67.92 -14.17 -30.52
C ILE A 151 -67.53 -13.42 -31.80
N LEU A 152 -68.08 -12.21 -31.99
CA LEU A 152 -67.77 -11.33 -33.13
C LEU A 152 -67.52 -9.89 -32.67
N GLY A 153 -66.66 -9.19 -33.42
CA GLY A 153 -66.40 -7.76 -33.22
C GLY A 153 -65.81 -7.41 -31.85
N PHE A 154 -65.03 -8.31 -31.25
CA PHE A 154 -64.39 -8.05 -29.97
C PHE A 154 -63.31 -6.97 -30.12
N THR A 155 -63.46 -5.89 -29.37
CA THR A 155 -62.55 -4.72 -29.39
C THR A 155 -62.34 -4.19 -27.97
N LEU A 156 -61.17 -3.63 -27.71
CA LEU A 156 -60.90 -2.84 -26.51
C LEU A 156 -61.21 -1.36 -26.77
N GLN A 157 -61.75 -0.67 -25.76
CA GLN A 157 -61.99 0.77 -25.85
C GLN A 157 -60.66 1.53 -25.89
N LYS A 158 -60.30 2.09 -27.04
CA LYS A 158 -59.15 2.99 -27.17
C LYS A 158 -59.31 4.23 -26.27
N ILE A 159 -58.29 4.53 -25.48
CA ILE A 159 -58.18 5.76 -24.68
C ILE A 159 -56.86 6.44 -25.06
N GLU A 160 -56.89 7.73 -25.38
CA GLU A 160 -55.77 8.43 -26.01
C GLU A 160 -54.54 8.55 -25.08
N SER A 161 -54.76 8.90 -23.82
CA SER A 161 -53.73 8.97 -22.78
C SER A 161 -54.35 8.72 -21.40
N LEU A 162 -53.61 8.03 -20.54
CA LEU A 162 -53.96 7.79 -19.14
C LEU A 162 -52.97 8.51 -18.23
N ASN A 163 -53.43 8.97 -17.06
CA ASN A 163 -52.54 9.53 -16.04
C ASN A 163 -51.97 8.43 -15.15
N ILE A 164 -50.69 8.57 -14.78
CA ILE A 164 -50.04 7.75 -13.76
C ILE A 164 -50.75 7.87 -12.40
N LEU A 165 -50.86 6.76 -11.65
CA LEU A 165 -51.46 6.66 -10.30
C LEU A 165 -52.94 7.08 -10.19
N GLU A 166 -53.64 7.30 -11.32
CA GLU A 166 -55.09 7.51 -11.37
C GLU A 166 -55.84 6.22 -11.78
N PRO A 167 -57.05 5.96 -11.25
CA PRO A 167 -57.81 4.76 -11.57
C PRO A 167 -58.51 4.84 -12.94
N VAL A 168 -58.16 3.92 -13.84
CA VAL A 168 -58.80 3.74 -15.15
C VAL A 168 -59.79 2.57 -15.12
N ASN A 169 -60.85 2.64 -15.92
CA ASN A 169 -61.66 1.48 -16.30
C ASN A 169 -61.42 1.17 -17.78
N ILE A 170 -60.94 -0.04 -18.09
CA ILE A 170 -60.71 -0.52 -19.46
C ILE A 170 -61.87 -1.43 -19.85
N HIS A 171 -62.56 -1.10 -20.93
CA HIS A 171 -63.78 -1.79 -21.38
C HIS A 171 -63.50 -2.70 -22.60
N GLY A 172 -64.06 -3.90 -22.58
CA GLY A 172 -64.15 -4.80 -23.74
C GLY A 172 -65.56 -4.79 -24.33
N GLY A 173 -65.68 -4.54 -25.64
CA GLY A 173 -66.97 -4.54 -26.36
C GLY A 173 -67.02 -5.66 -27.39
N ILE A 174 -68.16 -6.34 -27.51
CA ILE A 174 -68.45 -7.36 -28.55
C ILE A 174 -69.70 -6.95 -29.34
N THR A 175 -69.82 -7.41 -30.59
CA THR A 175 -71.02 -7.19 -31.43
C THR A 175 -71.95 -8.40 -31.49
N ASN A 176 -71.43 -9.62 -31.26
CA ASN A 176 -72.23 -10.81 -31.03
C ASN A 176 -71.52 -11.78 -30.05
N GLY A 177 -72.30 -12.59 -29.34
CA GLY A 177 -71.81 -13.63 -28.43
C GLY A 177 -72.63 -13.71 -27.13
N ILE A 178 -72.83 -14.93 -26.63
CA ILE A 178 -73.59 -15.22 -25.40
C ILE A 178 -72.67 -15.98 -24.42
N ASN A 179 -72.89 -15.76 -23.12
CA ASN A 179 -72.20 -16.41 -21.99
C ASN A 179 -70.66 -16.27 -22.07
N VAL A 180 -70.19 -15.04 -22.30
CA VAL A 180 -68.79 -14.71 -22.52
C VAL A 180 -68.06 -14.41 -21.19
N SER A 181 -66.92 -15.04 -20.96
CA SER A 181 -65.98 -14.65 -19.91
C SER A 181 -64.86 -13.76 -20.48
N TYR A 182 -64.48 -12.72 -19.75
CA TYR A 182 -63.39 -11.81 -20.12
C TYR A 182 -62.19 -11.99 -19.17
N VAL A 183 -60.99 -12.07 -19.71
CA VAL A 183 -59.72 -12.01 -18.97
C VAL A 183 -58.91 -10.84 -19.52
N PHE A 184 -58.61 -9.85 -18.69
CA PHE A 184 -57.81 -8.69 -19.06
C PHE A 184 -56.38 -8.85 -18.50
N ASP A 185 -55.39 -8.96 -19.38
CA ASP A 185 -53.98 -8.70 -19.06
C ASP A 185 -53.70 -7.22 -19.30
N LEU A 186 -53.33 -6.52 -18.23
CA LEU A 186 -53.15 -5.06 -18.22
C LEU A 186 -51.73 -4.65 -18.65
N GLY A 187 -50.89 -5.60 -19.06
CA GLY A 187 -49.56 -5.33 -19.63
C GLY A 187 -48.49 -4.94 -18.61
N ASP A 188 -48.85 -4.75 -17.34
CA ASP A 188 -47.92 -4.59 -16.21
C ASP A 188 -47.73 -5.89 -15.39
N GLY A 189 -48.35 -6.98 -15.83
CA GLY A 189 -48.40 -8.28 -15.16
C GLY A 189 -49.66 -8.51 -14.31
N THR A 190 -50.56 -7.53 -14.23
CA THR A 190 -51.88 -7.69 -13.56
C THR A 190 -52.88 -8.37 -14.49
N LEU A 191 -53.49 -9.46 -14.01
CA LEU A 191 -54.57 -10.19 -14.68
C LEU A 191 -55.90 -9.99 -13.94
N VAL A 192 -56.97 -9.68 -14.67
CA VAL A 192 -58.32 -9.45 -14.08
C VAL A 192 -59.37 -10.23 -14.86
N THR A 193 -60.05 -11.16 -14.19
CA THR A 193 -61.14 -11.96 -14.79
C THR A 193 -62.51 -11.38 -14.46
N LYS A 194 -63.40 -11.30 -15.45
CA LYS A 194 -64.74 -10.68 -15.35
C LYS A 194 -65.84 -11.47 -16.10
N PRO A 195 -67.07 -11.52 -15.56
CA PRO A 195 -68.21 -12.16 -16.23
C PRO A 195 -68.83 -11.24 -17.30
N SER A 196 -69.68 -11.81 -18.15
CA SER A 196 -70.38 -11.09 -19.24
C SER A 196 -71.20 -9.85 -18.80
N SER A 197 -71.59 -9.76 -17.53
CA SER A 197 -72.35 -8.63 -16.97
C SER A 197 -71.50 -7.41 -16.61
N GLU A 198 -70.18 -7.55 -16.50
CA GLU A 198 -69.27 -6.45 -16.19
C GLU A 198 -67.99 -6.54 -17.06
N PRO A 199 -68.08 -6.21 -18.38
CA PRO A 199 -66.97 -6.34 -19.32
C PRO A 199 -65.96 -5.17 -19.19
N LYS A 200 -65.52 -4.87 -17.96
CA LYS A 200 -64.54 -3.82 -17.64
C LYS A 200 -63.60 -4.22 -16.51
N ALA A 201 -62.32 -3.88 -16.66
CA ALA A 201 -61.31 -4.01 -15.61
C ALA A 201 -60.96 -2.62 -15.04
N ARG A 202 -60.99 -2.46 -13.71
CA ARG A 202 -60.48 -1.27 -13.03
C ARG A 202 -59.02 -1.48 -12.67
N HIS A 203 -58.14 -0.55 -13.01
CA HIS A 203 -56.71 -0.63 -12.72
C HIS A 203 -56.10 0.73 -12.37
N ILE A 204 -54.90 0.71 -11.77
CA ILE A 204 -54.06 1.88 -11.51
C ILE A 204 -52.64 1.51 -11.95
N TYR A 205 -52.03 2.32 -12.81
CA TYR A 205 -50.64 2.14 -13.26
C TYR A 205 -49.68 2.98 -12.42
N ASP A 206 -48.65 2.36 -11.84
CA ASP A 206 -47.69 3.02 -10.92
C ASP A 206 -46.50 3.71 -11.60
N LYS A 207 -46.32 3.47 -12.90
CA LYS A 207 -45.21 3.99 -13.72
C LYS A 207 -45.75 4.49 -15.06
N PRO A 208 -45.10 5.50 -15.67
CA PRO A 208 -45.43 5.90 -17.01
C PRO A 208 -44.81 4.90 -18.00
N GLY A 209 -45.53 4.60 -19.07
CA GLY A 209 -45.19 3.55 -20.01
C GLY A 209 -46.20 3.45 -21.15
N SER A 210 -45.88 2.63 -22.15
CA SER A 210 -46.83 2.23 -23.19
C SER A 210 -47.17 0.77 -22.92
N TYR A 211 -48.33 0.54 -22.33
CA TYR A 211 -48.76 -0.79 -21.88
C TYR A 211 -49.59 -1.44 -22.98
N VAL A 212 -49.17 -2.62 -23.44
CA VAL A 212 -49.96 -3.45 -24.36
C VAL A 212 -50.97 -4.21 -23.52
N VAL A 213 -52.20 -3.71 -23.47
CA VAL A 213 -53.30 -4.37 -22.76
C VAL A 213 -53.92 -5.36 -23.72
N THR A 214 -54.01 -6.62 -23.30
CA THR A 214 -54.65 -7.69 -24.07
C THR A 214 -55.81 -8.25 -23.28
N ALA A 215 -57.00 -8.29 -23.88
CA ALA A 215 -58.15 -8.93 -23.29
C ALA A 215 -58.53 -10.16 -24.12
N THR A 216 -58.97 -11.21 -23.44
CA THR A 216 -59.44 -12.45 -24.04
C THR A 216 -60.91 -12.62 -23.67
N ALA A 217 -61.78 -12.65 -24.67
CA ALA A 217 -63.19 -12.98 -24.55
C ALA A 217 -63.39 -14.44 -24.97
N SER A 218 -63.99 -15.26 -24.12
CA SER A 218 -64.13 -16.70 -24.36
C SER A 218 -65.54 -17.23 -24.18
N ASN A 219 -65.96 -18.13 -25.07
CA ASN A 219 -67.15 -18.96 -24.93
C ASN A 219 -66.93 -20.36 -25.55
N ILE A 220 -67.88 -21.27 -25.37
CA ILE A 220 -67.75 -22.68 -25.81
C ILE A 220 -67.80 -22.90 -27.33
N ILE A 221 -68.07 -21.87 -28.15
CA ILE A 221 -68.28 -22.00 -29.61
C ILE A 221 -67.07 -21.46 -30.39
N SER A 222 -66.63 -20.24 -30.07
CA SER A 222 -65.44 -19.64 -30.70
C SER A 222 -64.13 -19.95 -29.98
N GLY A 223 -64.18 -20.59 -28.82
CA GLY A 223 -63.02 -20.68 -27.94
C GLY A 223 -62.63 -19.29 -27.42
N GLU A 224 -61.32 -19.04 -27.35
CA GLU A 224 -60.73 -17.77 -26.91
C GLU A 224 -60.50 -16.81 -28.09
N VAL A 225 -61.09 -15.62 -28.02
CA VAL A 225 -60.88 -14.52 -28.97
C VAL A 225 -60.15 -13.38 -28.26
N VAL A 226 -59.03 -12.93 -28.80
CA VAL A 226 -58.17 -11.91 -28.18
C VAL A 226 -58.31 -10.57 -28.89
N ALA A 227 -58.38 -9.48 -28.14
CA ALA A 227 -58.24 -8.10 -28.60
C ALA A 227 -57.12 -7.41 -27.83
N SER A 228 -56.33 -6.57 -28.50
CA SER A 228 -55.17 -5.89 -27.90
C SER A 228 -55.11 -4.44 -28.33
N GLU A 229 -54.82 -3.53 -27.40
CA GLU A 229 -54.66 -2.09 -27.68
C GLU A 229 -53.53 -1.52 -26.80
N VAL A 230 -52.85 -0.47 -27.28
CA VAL A 230 -51.73 0.17 -26.56
C VAL A 230 -52.24 1.38 -25.78
N TYR A 231 -52.10 1.34 -24.46
CA TYR A 231 -52.46 2.44 -23.56
C TYR A 231 -51.20 3.19 -23.13
N ASN A 232 -51.13 4.46 -23.49
CA ASN A 232 -50.05 5.36 -23.08
C ASN A 232 -50.38 5.96 -21.71
N VAL A 233 -49.70 5.48 -20.66
CA VAL A 233 -49.76 6.05 -19.32
C VAL A 233 -48.66 7.10 -19.20
N ASP A 234 -49.04 8.35 -19.00
CA ASP A 234 -48.16 9.50 -18.91
C ASP A 234 -48.32 10.27 -17.59
N ASP A 235 -47.32 11.08 -17.29
CA ASP A 235 -47.39 12.12 -16.29
C ASP A 235 -47.30 13.49 -16.99
N PRO A 236 -48.41 14.21 -17.17
CA PRO A 236 -48.41 15.49 -17.87
C PRO A 236 -47.73 16.59 -17.03
N ARG A 237 -47.58 16.40 -15.71
CA ARG A 237 -47.04 17.42 -14.82
C ARG A 237 -45.53 17.47 -14.93
N ASN A 238 -45.03 18.55 -15.54
CA ASN A 238 -43.62 18.81 -15.66
C ASN A 238 -43.25 20.21 -15.16
N ASN A 239 -42.05 20.33 -14.61
CA ASN A 239 -41.39 21.58 -14.28
C ASN A 239 -40.03 21.55 -14.97
N ILE A 240 -39.94 22.18 -16.14
CA ILE A 240 -38.73 22.19 -16.96
C ILE A 240 -38.00 23.50 -16.75
N ARG A 241 -36.75 23.41 -16.30
CA ARG A 241 -35.83 24.54 -16.16
C ARG A 241 -34.74 24.42 -17.21
N LEU A 242 -34.56 25.45 -18.01
CA LEU A 242 -33.50 25.54 -19.01
C LEU A 242 -32.57 26.70 -18.63
N THR A 243 -31.27 26.44 -18.58
CA THR A 243 -30.25 27.44 -18.24
C THR A 243 -29.23 27.51 -19.35
N CYS A 244 -29.16 28.67 -20.03
CA CYS A 244 -28.12 28.99 -21.00
C CYS A 244 -27.04 29.89 -20.37
N PRO A 245 -25.80 29.89 -20.92
CA PRO A 245 -24.84 30.96 -20.68
C PRO A 245 -25.43 32.33 -21.03
N ARG A 246 -25.17 33.36 -20.21
CA ARG A 246 -25.63 34.74 -20.49
C ARG A 246 -24.97 35.37 -21.71
N ALA A 247 -23.79 34.88 -22.08
CA ALA A 247 -23.06 35.31 -23.27
C ALA A 247 -22.07 34.22 -23.73
N ALA A 248 -21.64 34.26 -25.00
CA ALA A 248 -20.65 33.32 -25.58
C ALA A 248 -19.88 33.92 -26.79
N GLU A 249 -18.71 33.37 -27.12
CA GLU A 249 -17.89 33.82 -28.26
C GLU A 249 -18.53 33.44 -29.61
N VAL A 250 -18.41 34.31 -30.63
CA VAL A 250 -18.84 34.01 -32.00
C VAL A 250 -18.23 32.67 -32.47
N GLY A 251 -19.08 31.75 -32.92
CA GLY A 251 -18.64 30.42 -33.36
C GLY A 251 -18.39 29.42 -32.24
N GLN A 252 -18.56 29.77 -30.95
CA GLN A 252 -18.58 28.79 -29.86
C GLN A 252 -19.85 27.92 -29.92
N ILE A 253 -19.78 26.68 -29.43
CA ILE A 253 -20.98 25.86 -29.17
C ILE A 253 -21.56 26.31 -27.82
N VAL A 254 -22.75 26.89 -27.87
CA VAL A 254 -23.56 27.23 -26.70
C VAL A 254 -24.32 25.98 -26.27
N GLU A 255 -24.09 25.54 -25.03
CA GLU A 255 -24.83 24.44 -24.40
C GLU A 255 -25.84 25.03 -23.40
N CYS A 256 -27.13 24.80 -23.62
CA CYS A 256 -28.18 25.13 -22.67
C CYS A 256 -28.58 23.86 -21.92
N ASN A 257 -28.31 23.83 -20.62
CA ASN A 257 -28.55 22.66 -19.77
C ASN A 257 -29.96 22.70 -19.22
N GLY A 258 -30.71 21.62 -19.45
CA GLY A 258 -32.10 21.47 -19.05
C GLY A 258 -32.28 20.41 -17.97
N THR A 259 -33.16 20.68 -17.00
CA THR A 259 -33.61 19.71 -16.00
C THR A 259 -35.13 19.65 -15.95
N MET A 260 -35.68 18.46 -15.77
CA MET A 260 -37.10 18.21 -15.63
C MET A 260 -37.34 17.36 -14.37
N ASP A 261 -37.99 17.95 -13.37
CA ASP A 261 -38.12 17.31 -12.05
C ASP A 261 -39.08 16.11 -12.09
N ARG A 262 -40.14 16.23 -12.90
CA ARG A 262 -41.25 15.27 -13.06
C ARG A 262 -41.79 15.36 -14.49
N GLY A 263 -42.43 14.30 -14.98
CA GLY A 263 -43.11 14.24 -16.27
C GLY A 263 -42.65 13.07 -17.16
N SER A 264 -43.47 12.67 -18.12
CA SER A 264 -43.09 11.69 -19.15
C SER A 264 -43.53 12.10 -20.55
N ARG A 265 -42.78 11.64 -21.55
CA ARG A 265 -42.97 11.89 -23.00
C ARG A 265 -43.23 13.36 -23.35
N VAL A 266 -42.63 14.28 -22.60
CA VAL A 266 -42.79 15.73 -22.80
C VAL A 266 -42.03 16.14 -24.06
N ASN A 267 -42.77 16.38 -25.15
CA ASN A 267 -42.21 16.73 -26.45
C ASN A 267 -42.01 18.26 -26.57
N SER A 268 -40.79 18.67 -26.89
CA SER A 268 -40.43 20.08 -27.06
C SER A 268 -39.74 20.34 -28.40
N THR A 269 -39.99 21.52 -28.97
CA THR A 269 -39.18 22.10 -30.05
C THR A 269 -38.46 23.34 -29.51
N PHE A 270 -37.13 23.33 -29.61
CA PHE A 270 -36.25 24.43 -29.24
C PHE A 270 -35.86 25.21 -30.49
N VAL A 271 -36.18 26.50 -30.56
CA VAL A 271 -35.98 27.35 -31.74
C VAL A 271 -34.95 28.43 -31.42
N PHE A 272 -33.88 28.48 -32.20
CA PHE A 272 -32.83 29.47 -32.08
C PHE A 272 -33.08 30.65 -33.02
N SER A 273 -32.69 31.85 -32.61
CA SER A 273 -32.79 33.10 -33.38
C SER A 273 -32.04 33.14 -34.73
N ASP A 274 -31.20 32.14 -35.02
CA ASP A 274 -30.59 31.93 -36.35
C ASP A 274 -31.44 31.04 -37.28
N GLY A 275 -32.64 30.66 -36.84
CA GLY A 275 -33.61 29.85 -37.59
C GLY A 275 -33.46 28.34 -37.39
N ARG A 276 -32.47 27.86 -36.61
CA ARG A 276 -32.31 26.42 -36.33
C ARG A 276 -33.31 25.92 -35.31
N THR A 277 -33.70 24.66 -35.43
CA THR A 277 -34.62 24.00 -34.49
C THR A 277 -34.12 22.62 -34.07
N ASP A 278 -34.20 22.32 -32.77
CA ASP A 278 -33.95 20.99 -32.20
C ASP A 278 -35.22 20.42 -31.57
N ARG A 279 -35.40 19.08 -31.58
CA ARG A 279 -36.63 18.41 -31.12
C ARG A 279 -36.29 17.19 -30.26
N MET A 280 -36.87 17.13 -29.07
CA MET A 280 -36.65 16.02 -28.14
C MET A 280 -37.90 15.66 -27.32
N SER A 281 -37.96 14.41 -26.88
CA SER A 281 -38.94 13.90 -25.92
C SER A 281 -38.24 13.65 -24.59
N ILE A 282 -38.68 14.31 -23.53
CA ILE A 282 -38.04 14.29 -22.21
C ILE A 282 -38.90 13.46 -21.26
N SER A 283 -38.29 12.56 -20.48
CA SER A 283 -38.99 11.68 -19.53
C SER A 283 -38.20 11.46 -18.26
N SER A 284 -38.79 11.77 -17.11
CA SER A 284 -38.28 11.44 -15.78
C SER A 284 -38.45 9.95 -15.49
N ARG A 285 -37.67 9.42 -14.54
CA ARG A 285 -37.74 8.00 -14.14
C ARG A 285 -38.51 7.87 -12.84
N TYR A 286 -39.42 6.89 -12.77
CA TYR A 286 -40.32 6.73 -11.63
C TYR A 286 -39.92 5.52 -10.80
N TYR A 287 -39.89 5.73 -9.48
CA TYR A 287 -39.44 4.78 -8.49
C TYR A 287 -40.39 4.78 -7.28
N SER A 288 -40.30 3.74 -6.46
CA SER A 288 -41.07 3.62 -5.22
C SER A 288 -40.12 3.22 -4.10
N ALA A 289 -40.26 3.83 -2.91
CA ALA A 289 -39.60 3.38 -1.69
C ALA A 289 -40.68 2.81 -0.76
N GLY A 290 -40.50 1.60 -0.22
CA GLY A 290 -41.53 0.90 0.55
C GLY A 290 -41.78 -0.53 0.07
N THR A 291 -42.81 -1.18 0.61
CA THR A 291 -43.28 -2.48 0.11
C THR A 291 -44.22 -2.30 -1.08
N ILE A 292 -44.36 -3.34 -1.89
CA ILE A 292 -45.48 -3.44 -2.84
C ILE A 292 -46.78 -3.48 -2.01
N VAL A 293 -47.73 -2.60 -2.32
CA VAL A 293 -49.05 -2.54 -1.71
C VAL A 293 -50.02 -3.40 -2.53
N PRO A 294 -50.78 -4.33 -1.91
CA PRO A 294 -51.80 -5.11 -2.62
C PRO A 294 -52.89 -4.22 -3.24
N ARG A 295 -53.29 -4.51 -4.49
CA ARG A 295 -54.37 -3.79 -5.20
C ARG A 295 -55.71 -4.54 -5.26
N GLY A 296 -55.74 -5.78 -4.76
CA GLY A 296 -56.96 -6.60 -4.68
C GLY A 296 -57.68 -6.42 -3.35
N ASN A 297 -59.00 -6.62 -3.34
CA ASN A 297 -59.85 -6.53 -2.13
C ASN A 297 -59.67 -7.74 -1.18
N ASP A 298 -58.51 -8.41 -1.24
CA ASP A 298 -58.18 -9.65 -0.52
C ASP A 298 -57.63 -9.30 0.88
N SER A 299 -58.39 -8.45 1.59
CA SER A 299 -58.08 -7.97 2.93
C SER A 299 -58.26 -9.10 3.94
N SER A 300 -57.30 -10.02 3.98
CA SER A 300 -57.16 -10.97 5.07
C SER A 300 -57.12 -10.19 6.39
N VAL A 301 -57.84 -10.66 7.41
CA VAL A 301 -57.96 -9.95 8.70
C VAL A 301 -56.60 -9.93 9.42
N ILE A 302 -55.80 -8.90 9.15
CA ILE A 302 -54.50 -8.67 9.78
C ILE A 302 -54.78 -8.05 11.17
N PRO A 303 -54.30 -8.66 12.27
CA PRO A 303 -54.56 -8.14 13.62
C PRO A 303 -53.83 -6.83 13.85
N VAL A 304 -54.56 -5.78 14.25
CA VAL A 304 -54.02 -4.44 14.53
C VAL A 304 -52.89 -4.50 15.56
N LEU A 305 -51.80 -3.77 15.29
CA LEU A 305 -50.68 -3.64 16.22
C LEU A 305 -50.73 -2.27 16.89
N ASN A 306 -51.26 -2.25 18.12
CA ASN A 306 -51.42 -1.02 18.89
C ASN A 306 -50.06 -0.52 19.41
N THR A 307 -49.52 0.50 18.75
CA THR A 307 -48.15 1.03 18.92
C THR A 307 -48.22 2.55 18.98
N PRO A 308 -48.18 3.20 20.16
CA PRO A 308 -48.34 4.66 20.26
C PRO A 308 -47.10 5.46 19.83
N GLY A 309 -45.97 4.79 19.53
CA GLY A 309 -44.71 5.42 19.17
C GLY A 309 -44.53 5.69 17.68
N THR A 310 -43.53 6.52 17.35
CA THR A 310 -43.15 6.80 15.94
C THR A 310 -42.34 5.63 15.40
N ILE A 311 -42.81 5.01 14.31
CA ILE A 311 -42.21 3.81 13.71
C ILE A 311 -41.33 4.19 12.52
N LEU A 312 -40.06 3.79 12.56
CA LEU A 312 -39.11 3.90 11.45
C LEU A 312 -38.89 2.56 10.77
N ILE A 313 -38.77 2.57 9.43
CA ILE A 313 -38.50 1.36 8.64
C ILE A 313 -37.27 1.62 7.77
N PRO A 314 -36.03 1.41 8.28
CA PRO A 314 -34.82 1.71 7.53
C PRO A 314 -34.60 0.81 6.29
N ALA A 315 -35.38 -0.26 6.14
CA ALA A 315 -35.47 -1.04 4.90
C ALA A 315 -36.18 -0.27 3.76
N TYR A 316 -37.03 0.70 4.07
CA TYR A 316 -37.79 1.51 3.11
C TYR A 316 -36.98 2.75 2.67
N GLU A 317 -35.79 2.47 2.15
CA GLU A 317 -34.76 3.45 1.79
C GLU A 317 -34.93 3.93 0.33
N PHE A 318 -34.95 5.26 0.13
CA PHE A 318 -34.90 5.86 -1.20
C PHE A 318 -33.56 5.56 -1.88
N GLN A 319 -33.63 4.98 -3.08
CA GLN A 319 -32.46 4.45 -3.82
C GLN A 319 -31.86 5.43 -4.83
N HIS A 320 -32.54 6.55 -5.03
CA HIS A 320 -32.19 7.63 -5.96
C HIS A 320 -32.74 8.94 -5.40
N ASP A 321 -32.04 10.05 -5.65
CA ASP A 321 -32.57 11.39 -5.41
C ASP A 321 -33.86 11.63 -6.24
N GLY A 322 -34.80 12.43 -5.76
CA GLY A 322 -36.01 12.71 -6.54
C GLY A 322 -37.09 13.43 -5.76
N GLN A 323 -38.20 13.74 -6.43
CA GLN A 323 -39.35 14.41 -5.82
C GLN A 323 -40.48 13.41 -5.55
N VAL A 324 -40.90 13.31 -4.29
CA VAL A 324 -41.99 12.41 -3.88
C VAL A 324 -43.33 12.99 -4.29
N THR A 325 -44.16 12.18 -4.92
CA THR A 325 -45.39 12.59 -5.61
C THR A 325 -46.65 12.10 -4.93
N HIS A 326 -46.65 10.86 -4.44
CA HIS A 326 -47.81 10.19 -3.85
C HIS A 326 -47.38 9.21 -2.75
N TRP A 327 -48.26 9.00 -1.80
CA TRP A 327 -48.26 7.86 -0.89
C TRP A 327 -49.21 6.78 -1.41
N ASP A 328 -48.82 5.52 -1.29
CA ASP A 328 -49.62 4.33 -1.60
C ASP A 328 -49.57 3.42 -0.36
N PHE A 329 -50.71 3.06 0.22
CA PHE A 329 -50.76 2.36 1.51
C PHE A 329 -52.09 1.65 1.81
N GLU A 330 -52.06 0.72 2.76
CA GLU A 330 -53.22 -0.08 3.16
C GLU A 330 -53.57 0.15 4.65
N ILE A 331 -54.82 0.54 4.90
CA ILE A 331 -55.37 0.83 6.24
C ILE A 331 -56.20 -0.37 6.72
N VAL A 332 -55.99 -0.82 7.96
CA VAL A 332 -56.82 -1.84 8.63
C VAL A 332 -57.84 -1.26 9.60
N GLU A 333 -57.58 -0.07 10.15
CA GLU A 333 -58.48 0.62 11.08
C GLU A 333 -58.52 2.12 10.74
N LYS A 334 -59.74 2.63 10.54
CA LYS A 334 -60.01 4.01 10.14
C LYS A 334 -59.59 5.01 11.21
N GLY A 335 -59.16 6.19 10.79
CA GLY A 335 -58.66 7.25 11.66
C GLY A 335 -57.54 8.04 11.00
N THR A 336 -56.77 8.74 11.82
CA THR A 336 -55.65 9.58 11.39
C THR A 336 -54.33 8.84 11.55
N ILE A 337 -53.49 8.92 10.53
CA ILE A 337 -52.09 8.48 10.53
C ILE A 337 -51.20 9.64 10.07
N LYS A 338 -49.93 9.61 10.47
CA LYS A 338 -48.89 10.49 9.91
C LYS A 338 -47.88 9.66 9.15
N LEU A 339 -47.72 9.92 7.85
CA LEU A 339 -46.65 9.33 7.03
C LEU A 339 -45.46 10.28 6.99
N MET A 340 -44.25 9.74 7.12
CA MET A 340 -43.03 10.51 7.33
C MET A 340 -41.91 10.08 6.40
N ILE A 341 -41.08 11.05 6.02
CA ILE A 341 -39.79 10.81 5.36
C ILE A 341 -38.70 11.37 6.28
N LEU A 342 -37.65 10.58 6.50
CA LEU A 342 -36.57 10.93 7.41
C LEU A 342 -35.21 10.83 6.72
N ARG A 343 -34.32 11.77 7.03
CA ARG A 343 -32.93 11.78 6.59
C ARG A 343 -32.04 11.25 7.69
N PRO A 344 -31.14 10.29 7.42
CA PRO A 344 -30.10 9.96 8.37
C PRO A 344 -29.19 11.16 8.62
N GLU A 345 -28.92 11.44 9.88
CA GLU A 345 -27.90 12.39 10.32
C GLU A 345 -26.86 11.65 11.18
N CYS A 346 -25.61 12.06 11.03
CA CYS A 346 -24.48 11.46 11.71
C CYS A 346 -23.77 12.49 12.59
N SER A 347 -23.16 12.02 13.67
CA SER A 347 -22.36 12.86 14.55
C SER A 347 -21.15 13.46 13.84
N ALA A 348 -20.60 14.57 14.34
CA ALA A 348 -19.44 15.22 13.73
C ALA A 348 -18.25 14.25 13.62
N GLY A 349 -17.74 14.05 12.39
CA GLY A 349 -16.70 13.06 12.09
C GLY A 349 -17.23 11.68 11.67
N GLU A 350 -18.55 11.49 11.55
CA GLU A 350 -19.20 10.34 10.93
C GLU A 350 -19.95 10.74 9.63
N GLU A 351 -19.94 9.86 8.62
CA GLU A 351 -20.76 9.93 7.40
C GLU A 351 -21.79 8.79 7.36
N TYR A 352 -22.95 9.02 6.73
CA TYR A 352 -23.96 7.97 6.57
C TYR A 352 -23.57 7.01 5.45
N CYS A 353 -23.42 5.74 5.79
CA CYS A 353 -23.04 4.71 4.85
C CYS A 353 -24.25 3.89 4.41
N THR A 354 -24.80 4.18 3.23
CA THR A 354 -25.97 3.46 2.66
C THR A 354 -25.73 1.95 2.56
N SER A 355 -24.49 1.50 2.30
CA SER A 355 -24.17 0.07 2.21
C SER A 355 -24.25 -0.71 3.52
N THR A 356 -24.24 -0.02 4.65
CA THR A 356 -24.45 -0.62 5.98
C THR A 356 -25.59 0.02 6.78
N ARG A 357 -26.34 0.95 6.15
CA ARG A 357 -27.46 1.72 6.72
C ARG A 357 -27.14 2.31 8.10
N SER A 358 -25.91 2.78 8.25
CA SER A 358 -25.33 3.18 9.53
C SER A 358 -24.41 4.38 9.36
N CYS A 359 -24.36 5.24 10.37
CA CYS A 359 -23.30 6.23 10.46
C CYS A 359 -21.96 5.55 10.78
N LYS A 360 -20.88 6.02 10.15
CA LYS A 360 -19.51 5.49 10.27
C LYS A 360 -18.51 6.63 10.30
N ILE A 361 -17.45 6.50 11.09
CA ILE A 361 -16.37 7.50 11.16
C ILE A 361 -15.79 7.73 9.75
N SER A 362 -15.61 8.99 9.32
CA SER A 362 -15.24 9.36 7.94
C SER A 362 -13.89 8.82 7.47
N SER A 363 -13.02 8.39 8.38
CA SER A 363 -11.75 7.69 8.08
C SER A 363 -11.91 6.19 7.81
N SER A 364 -13.10 5.62 8.04
CA SER A 364 -13.42 4.22 7.75
C SER A 364 -14.10 4.09 6.38
N SER A 365 -13.70 3.08 5.59
CA SER A 365 -14.17 2.95 4.21
C SER A 365 -15.65 2.55 4.12
N CYS A 366 -16.51 3.52 3.82
CA CYS A 366 -17.86 3.22 3.34
C CYS A 366 -17.79 2.67 1.91
N LEU A 367 -17.86 1.35 1.75
CA LEU A 367 -17.88 0.71 0.45
C LEU A 367 -19.18 1.05 -0.31
N PRO A 368 -19.14 1.56 -1.56
CA PRO A 368 -20.37 1.92 -2.28
C PRO A 368 -21.19 0.70 -2.72
N LEU A 369 -22.52 0.72 -2.49
CA LEU A 369 -23.47 -0.34 -2.92
C LEU A 369 -23.49 -0.58 -4.45
N LYS A 370 -23.00 0.38 -5.23
CA LYS A 370 -23.17 0.43 -6.70
C LYS A 370 -21.84 0.70 -7.42
N GLN A 371 -20.74 0.05 -7.00
CA GLN A 371 -19.49 0.08 -7.76
C GLN A 371 -19.73 -0.46 -9.19
N LYS A 372 -19.32 0.33 -10.21
CA LYS A 372 -19.49 -0.06 -11.62
C LYS A 372 -18.33 -0.90 -12.17
N LYS A 373 -17.20 -0.99 -11.46
CA LYS A 373 -15.95 -1.68 -11.82
C LYS A 373 -15.18 -2.04 -10.54
N CYS A 374 -14.43 -3.14 -10.55
CA CYS A 374 -13.50 -3.53 -9.48
C CYS A 374 -12.05 -3.23 -9.87
N SER A 375 -11.16 -3.24 -8.88
CA SER A 375 -9.70 -3.14 -9.07
C SER A 375 -9.14 -4.45 -9.69
N SER A 376 -7.91 -4.41 -10.20
CA SER A 376 -7.28 -5.58 -10.87
C SER A 376 -7.11 -6.81 -9.98
N ASP A 377 -7.00 -6.57 -8.68
CA ASP A 377 -6.62 -7.57 -7.68
C ASP A 377 -7.87 -8.06 -6.90
N GLU A 378 -9.05 -7.63 -7.35
CA GLU A 378 -10.36 -7.89 -6.79
C GLU A 378 -11.30 -8.58 -7.80
N MET A 379 -12.17 -9.45 -7.30
CA MET A 379 -13.28 -10.08 -8.02
C MET A 379 -14.61 -9.55 -7.48
N PHE A 380 -15.65 -9.47 -8.30
CA PHE A 380 -16.97 -9.02 -7.84
C PHE A 380 -17.81 -10.19 -7.35
N CYS A 381 -18.19 -10.15 -6.07
CA CYS A 381 -19.11 -11.11 -5.48
C CYS A 381 -20.54 -10.75 -5.90
N MET A 382 -21.07 -11.47 -6.90
CA MET A 382 -22.37 -11.23 -7.54
C MET A 382 -23.56 -11.17 -6.57
N ILE A 383 -23.52 -11.93 -5.47
CA ILE A 383 -24.58 -11.93 -4.44
C ILE A 383 -24.54 -10.64 -3.61
N GLN A 384 -23.35 -10.21 -3.18
CA GLN A 384 -23.17 -9.01 -2.37
C GLN A 384 -23.04 -7.71 -3.19
N LYS A 385 -23.00 -7.82 -4.54
CA LYS A 385 -22.86 -6.71 -5.50
C LYS A 385 -21.65 -5.78 -5.24
N ARG A 386 -20.53 -6.33 -4.76
CA ARG A 386 -19.29 -5.60 -4.40
C ARG A 386 -18.01 -6.37 -4.76
N CYS A 387 -16.86 -5.70 -4.71
CA CYS A 387 -15.53 -6.25 -4.98
C CYS A 387 -14.86 -6.88 -3.73
N VAL A 388 -14.06 -7.95 -3.90
CA VAL A 388 -13.33 -8.73 -2.86
C VAL A 388 -12.01 -9.31 -3.39
N SER A 389 -10.97 -9.55 -2.58
CA SER A 389 -9.61 -9.93 -3.03
C SER A 389 -9.40 -11.44 -3.40
N ASN A 390 -8.26 -11.80 -4.02
CA ASN A 390 -8.02 -13.10 -4.70
C ASN A 390 -6.62 -13.74 -4.39
N ALA A 391 -6.49 -15.08 -4.27
CA ALA A 391 -5.28 -15.79 -3.79
C ALA A 391 -4.93 -17.14 -4.51
N TYR A 392 -3.65 -17.57 -4.53
CA TYR A 392 -3.14 -18.75 -5.29
C TYR A 392 -1.79 -19.37 -4.80
N THR A 393 -1.44 -20.57 -5.31
CA THR A 393 -0.16 -21.33 -5.10
C THR A 393 0.40 -21.92 -6.41
N THR A 394 1.69 -22.31 -6.54
CA THR A 394 2.31 -22.63 -7.87
C THR A 394 2.77 -24.09 -8.04
N THR A 395 2.46 -24.77 -9.15
CA THR A 395 2.84 -26.17 -9.50
C THR A 395 3.16 -26.37 -10.99
N GLN A 396 3.80 -27.49 -11.37
CA GLN A 396 4.25 -27.76 -12.75
C GLN A 396 3.44 -28.84 -13.50
N ASP A 397 3.09 -28.55 -14.75
CA ASP A 397 2.25 -29.35 -15.66
C ASP A 397 3.15 -30.27 -16.50
N ALA A 398 2.60 -31.31 -17.14
CA ALA A 398 3.29 -32.58 -17.44
C ALA A 398 4.58 -32.57 -18.30
N ASN A 399 5.08 -31.42 -18.73
CA ASN A 399 6.43 -31.36 -19.28
C ASN A 399 7.39 -30.49 -18.42
N ASN A 400 6.96 -29.73 -17.40
CA ASN A 400 7.72 -28.94 -16.37
C ASN A 400 7.84 -27.39 -16.56
N ASN A 401 6.76 -26.59 -16.44
CA ASN A 401 6.71 -25.10 -16.44
C ASN A 401 5.86 -24.66 -15.20
N PRO A 402 6.22 -23.62 -14.43
CA PRO A 402 5.54 -23.32 -13.16
C PRO A 402 4.24 -22.49 -13.31
N VAL A 403 3.15 -22.88 -12.63
CA VAL A 403 1.88 -22.12 -12.57
C VAL A 403 1.13 -22.16 -11.26
N LYS A 404 0.62 -20.97 -10.97
CA LYS A 404 -0.50 -20.58 -10.12
C LYS A 404 -1.77 -21.45 -10.24
N VAL A 405 -1.81 -22.53 -9.49
CA VAL A 405 -2.99 -23.24 -8.96
C VAL A 405 -3.72 -22.32 -7.96
N TYR A 406 -4.82 -21.67 -8.39
CA TYR A 406 -5.67 -20.87 -7.51
C TYR A 406 -6.51 -21.78 -6.60
N THR A 407 -6.35 -21.68 -5.28
CA THR A 407 -6.98 -22.61 -4.33
C THR A 407 -8.44 -22.27 -4.02
N SER A 408 -9.38 -23.12 -4.46
CA SER A 408 -10.74 -23.08 -3.90
C SER A 408 -10.71 -23.42 -2.43
N SER A 409 -11.14 -22.46 -1.63
CA SER A 409 -12.19 -22.68 -0.64
C SER A 409 -12.96 -21.38 -0.41
N SER A 410 -14.11 -21.31 -1.06
CA SER A 410 -15.41 -20.84 -0.58
C SER A 410 -15.41 -19.73 0.48
N THR A 411 -14.89 -18.56 0.12
CA THR A 411 -14.95 -17.35 0.96
C THR A 411 -15.18 -16.09 0.11
N CYS A 412 -16.42 -15.90 -0.38
CA CYS A 412 -17.00 -14.55 -0.30
C CYS A 412 -17.57 -14.47 1.12
N PRO A 413 -16.87 -13.85 2.09
CA PRO A 413 -17.26 -13.99 3.48
C PRO A 413 -18.64 -13.35 3.69
N ILE A 414 -19.56 -14.12 4.25
CA ILE A 414 -20.80 -13.58 4.80
C ILE A 414 -20.38 -12.77 6.03
N GLN A 415 -20.07 -11.48 5.85
CA GLN A 415 -20.19 -10.56 6.98
C GLN A 415 -21.63 -10.67 7.44
N ALA A 416 -21.81 -10.96 8.73
CA ALA A 416 -23.08 -11.40 9.30
C ALA A 416 -24.25 -10.55 8.78
N PRO A 417 -25.42 -11.16 8.48
CA PRO A 417 -26.58 -10.43 7.99
C PRO A 417 -26.80 -9.21 8.87
N TYR A 418 -26.95 -8.05 8.23
CA TYR A 418 -27.00 -6.73 8.85
C TYR A 418 -27.72 -6.81 10.19
N GLN A 419 -27.04 -6.43 11.28
CA GLN A 419 -27.62 -6.51 12.62
C GLN A 419 -28.73 -5.46 12.75
N TRP A 420 -29.93 -5.87 12.36
CA TRP A 420 -31.19 -5.13 12.43
C TRP A 420 -31.77 -5.09 13.87
N SER A 421 -30.98 -5.44 14.88
CA SER A 421 -31.39 -5.43 16.30
C SER A 421 -31.62 -4.03 16.86
N GLU A 422 -30.96 -3.02 16.30
CA GLU A 422 -30.84 -1.66 16.87
C GLU A 422 -30.79 -0.60 15.75
N PRO A 423 -31.30 0.63 15.99
CA PRO A 423 -31.08 1.76 15.08
C PRO A 423 -29.59 2.15 15.00
N ARG A 424 -29.04 2.36 13.79
CA ARG A 424 -27.59 2.62 13.57
C ARG A 424 -27.24 4.01 13.00
N ALA A 425 -28.22 4.90 12.94
CA ALA A 425 -28.07 6.31 12.60
C ALA A 425 -29.09 7.13 13.39
N ASP A 426 -28.81 8.41 13.61
CA ASP A 426 -29.84 9.34 14.04
C ASP A 426 -30.67 9.70 12.81
N TYR A 427 -31.96 9.99 12.98
CA TYR A 427 -32.84 10.34 11.87
C TYR A 427 -33.54 11.67 12.13
N ARG A 428 -33.39 12.64 11.22
CA ARG A 428 -34.18 13.88 11.23
C ARG A 428 -35.38 13.75 10.31
N ILE A 429 -36.56 14.10 10.81
CA ILE A 429 -37.78 14.16 10.02
C ILE A 429 -37.66 15.27 8.96
N LEU A 430 -37.71 14.92 7.67
CA LEU A 430 -37.71 15.87 6.56
C LEU A 430 -39.12 16.35 6.20
N PHE A 431 -40.09 15.45 6.29
CA PHE A 431 -41.45 15.67 5.82
C PHE A 431 -42.41 14.81 6.64
N VAL A 432 -43.56 15.38 6.96
CA VAL A 432 -44.68 14.71 7.62
C VAL A 432 -45.94 15.10 6.89
N GLN A 433 -46.78 14.12 6.56
CA GLN A 433 -48.13 14.34 6.09
C GLN A 433 -49.11 13.62 7.01
N GLU A 434 -50.00 14.40 7.62
CA GLU A 434 -51.14 13.88 8.37
C GLU A 434 -52.26 13.54 7.38
N ILE A 435 -52.82 12.34 7.49
CA ILE A 435 -53.87 11.82 6.60
C ILE A 435 -54.95 11.18 7.46
N SER A 436 -56.16 11.72 7.38
CA SER A 436 -57.36 11.19 8.04
C SER A 436 -58.19 10.40 7.04
N LEU A 437 -58.58 9.17 7.38
CA LEU A 437 -59.31 8.27 6.49
C LEU A 437 -60.51 7.62 7.17
N GLU A 438 -61.62 7.58 6.43
CA GLU A 438 -62.91 7.07 6.88
C GLU A 438 -63.15 5.61 6.44
N THR A 439 -62.43 5.15 5.41
CA THR A 439 -62.53 3.83 4.79
C THR A 439 -61.33 2.93 5.10
N ILE A 440 -61.58 1.62 5.17
CA ILE A 440 -60.56 0.57 5.34
C ILE A 440 -60.14 0.06 3.95
N GLY A 441 -58.88 -0.34 3.78
CA GLY A 441 -58.32 -0.90 2.54
C GLY A 441 -57.23 -0.05 1.89
N HIS A 442 -57.02 -0.27 0.59
CA HIS A 442 -55.99 0.37 -0.23
C HIS A 442 -56.32 1.83 -0.56
N HIS A 443 -55.38 2.74 -0.30
CA HIS A 443 -55.49 4.18 -0.55
C HIS A 443 -54.23 4.74 -1.21
N ILE A 444 -54.42 5.63 -2.18
CA ILE A 444 -53.36 6.45 -2.76
C ILE A 444 -53.66 7.92 -2.45
N SER A 445 -52.70 8.62 -1.87
CA SER A 445 -52.82 10.03 -1.47
C SER A 445 -51.77 10.86 -2.20
N ALA A 446 -52.23 11.80 -3.04
CA ALA A 446 -51.33 12.72 -3.75
C ALA A 446 -50.78 13.79 -2.81
N ILE A 447 -49.46 14.01 -2.85
CA ILE A 447 -48.83 15.12 -2.13
C ILE A 447 -49.05 16.41 -2.96
N PRO A 448 -49.59 17.50 -2.38
CA PRO A 448 -49.76 18.77 -3.11
C PRO A 448 -48.44 19.27 -3.70
N LEU A 449 -48.45 19.77 -4.95
CA LEU A 449 -47.22 20.11 -5.69
C LEU A 449 -46.26 21.05 -4.92
N ALA A 450 -46.79 22.04 -4.20
CA ALA A 450 -46.01 22.98 -3.39
C ALA A 450 -45.38 22.36 -2.12
N GLN A 451 -45.81 21.15 -1.74
CA GLN A 451 -45.37 20.41 -0.56
C GLN A 451 -44.58 19.15 -0.90
N GLN A 452 -44.44 18.79 -2.19
CA GLN A 452 -43.75 17.58 -2.64
C GLN A 452 -42.26 17.60 -2.24
N PRO A 453 -41.82 16.76 -1.28
CA PRO A 453 -40.47 16.83 -0.73
C PRO A 453 -39.46 16.24 -1.71
N PHE A 454 -38.27 16.86 -1.75
CA PHE A 454 -37.12 16.32 -2.48
C PHE A 454 -36.28 15.42 -1.56
N VAL A 455 -36.24 14.15 -1.90
CA VAL A 455 -35.48 13.10 -1.20
C VAL A 455 -34.13 12.85 -1.85
N LYS A 456 -33.22 12.28 -1.07
CA LYS A 456 -31.89 11.84 -1.49
C LYS A 456 -31.74 10.32 -1.32
N GLU A 457 -30.81 9.73 -2.04
CA GLU A 457 -30.38 8.35 -1.79
C GLU A 457 -29.95 8.19 -0.30
N GLY A 458 -30.56 7.25 0.42
CA GLY A 458 -30.35 7.02 1.85
C GLY A 458 -31.41 7.62 2.80
N ASP A 459 -32.31 8.48 2.33
CA ASP A 459 -33.51 8.85 3.11
C ASP A 459 -34.41 7.61 3.32
N ILE A 460 -35.18 7.54 4.40
CA ILE A 460 -36.04 6.38 4.74
C ILE A 460 -37.49 6.79 5.04
N LEU A 461 -38.39 5.82 5.06
CA LEU A 461 -39.77 6.00 5.48
C LEU A 461 -40.01 5.67 6.95
N GLY A 462 -40.97 6.40 7.53
CA GLY A 462 -41.55 6.13 8.84
C GLY A 462 -43.02 6.52 8.89
N TRP A 463 -43.71 6.15 9.96
CA TRP A 463 -45.10 6.52 10.20
C TRP A 463 -45.42 6.58 11.70
N LEU A 464 -46.49 7.28 12.06
CA LEU A 464 -47.01 7.36 13.43
C LEU A 464 -48.54 7.18 13.38
N PRO A 465 -49.12 6.15 14.04
CA PRO A 465 -50.56 6.09 14.26
C PRO A 465 -51.00 7.21 15.22
N VAL A 466 -52.13 7.86 14.90
CA VAL A 466 -52.76 8.85 15.80
C VAL A 466 -54.09 8.31 16.29
N THR A 467 -54.95 7.88 15.35
CA THR A 467 -56.20 7.15 15.64
C THR A 467 -56.51 6.02 14.63
N GLY A 468 -55.77 5.92 13.52
CA GLY A 468 -55.88 4.83 12.55
C GLY A 468 -54.59 3.99 12.48
N TYR A 469 -54.67 2.82 11.86
CA TYR A 469 -53.55 1.85 11.78
C TYR A 469 -53.35 1.29 10.37
N LEU A 470 -52.08 1.18 9.96
CA LEU A 470 -51.66 0.52 8.72
C LEU A 470 -51.67 -1.01 8.85
N ALA A 471 -51.93 -1.70 7.73
CA ALA A 471 -51.67 -3.12 7.59
C ALA A 471 -50.16 -3.41 7.74
N TYR A 472 -49.80 -4.65 8.08
CA TYR A 472 -48.40 -5.09 8.09
C TYR A 472 -48.26 -6.57 7.70
N LYS A 473 -47.06 -6.92 7.24
CA LYS A 473 -46.61 -8.31 7.06
C LYS A 473 -45.50 -8.60 8.08
N SER A 474 -45.46 -9.81 8.63
CA SER A 474 -44.28 -10.30 9.36
C SER A 474 -43.13 -10.52 8.38
N VAL A 475 -41.90 -10.21 8.79
CA VAL A 475 -40.70 -10.33 7.95
C VAL A 475 -39.63 -11.17 8.63
N ALA A 476 -38.73 -11.76 7.83
CA ALA A 476 -37.60 -12.52 8.34
C ALA A 476 -36.46 -11.59 8.78
N ASP A 477 -35.62 -12.02 9.73
CA ASP A 477 -34.59 -11.16 10.36
C ASP A 477 -33.66 -10.45 9.36
N HIS A 478 -33.42 -11.04 8.18
CA HIS A 478 -32.55 -10.47 7.15
C HIS A 478 -33.20 -9.37 6.30
N GLU A 479 -34.54 -9.31 6.25
CA GLU A 479 -35.31 -8.29 5.50
C GLU A 479 -35.38 -6.95 6.25
N GLY A 480 -35.05 -6.96 7.54
CA GLY A 480 -34.90 -5.78 8.41
C GLY A 480 -36.14 -5.43 9.20
N ALA A 481 -35.95 -5.21 10.50
CA ALA A 481 -37.02 -4.83 11.42
C ALA A 481 -37.47 -3.37 11.24
N SER A 482 -38.63 -3.05 11.79
CA SER A 482 -39.05 -1.68 12.08
C SER A 482 -38.83 -1.34 13.56
N PHE A 483 -38.60 -0.06 13.85
CA PHE A 483 -38.24 0.45 15.17
C PHE A 483 -39.27 1.48 15.63
N GLU A 484 -39.95 1.20 16.73
CA GLU A 484 -40.89 2.14 17.37
C GLU A 484 -40.15 2.94 18.46
N TYR A 485 -40.31 4.27 18.43
CA TYR A 485 -39.77 5.19 19.44
C TYR A 485 -40.86 5.58 20.44
N SER A 486 -40.62 5.36 21.73
CA SER A 486 -41.62 5.56 22.79
C SER A 486 -42.11 7.00 22.95
N SER A 487 -41.32 7.97 22.52
CA SER A 487 -41.75 9.36 22.32
C SER A 487 -42.35 9.52 20.91
N GLY A 488 -43.66 9.83 20.82
CA GLY A 488 -44.41 10.08 19.58
C GLY A 488 -44.04 11.39 18.87
N VAL A 489 -42.76 11.51 18.49
CA VAL A 489 -42.16 12.65 17.79
C VAL A 489 -42.76 12.79 16.39
N SER A 490 -43.20 13.99 16.01
CA SER A 490 -44.02 14.15 14.79
C SER A 490 -43.95 15.50 14.06
N ALA A 491 -42.98 16.38 14.38
CA ALA A 491 -42.77 17.62 13.65
C ALA A 491 -41.55 17.54 12.71
N VAL A 492 -41.56 18.36 11.66
CA VAL A 492 -40.44 18.46 10.71
C VAL A 492 -39.22 19.09 11.41
N ASN A 493 -38.05 18.52 11.16
CA ASN A 493 -36.78 18.74 11.83
C ASN A 493 -36.58 18.12 13.22
N ASP A 494 -37.59 17.48 13.81
CA ASP A 494 -37.36 16.68 15.01
C ASP A 494 -36.35 15.55 14.74
N LYS A 495 -35.59 15.16 15.76
CA LYS A 495 -34.55 14.14 15.67
C LYS A 495 -34.89 12.91 16.53
N LEU A 496 -34.82 11.75 15.90
CA LEU A 496 -34.90 10.44 16.52
C LEU A 496 -33.47 9.89 16.64
N LEU A 497 -32.94 9.90 17.86
CA LEU A 497 -31.55 9.52 18.14
C LEU A 497 -31.38 8.01 18.24
N ARG A 498 -30.25 7.46 17.77
CA ARG A 498 -29.90 6.04 17.88
C ARG A 498 -29.77 5.56 19.34
N SER A 499 -29.58 6.47 20.28
CA SER A 499 -29.55 6.22 21.73
C SER A 499 -30.94 6.30 22.41
N GLY A 500 -32.02 6.47 21.65
CA GLY A 500 -33.39 6.52 22.18
C GLY A 500 -33.89 5.15 22.64
N SER A 501 -34.88 5.13 23.53
CA SER A 501 -35.57 3.89 23.91
C SER A 501 -36.48 3.44 22.78
N THR A 502 -36.15 2.29 22.15
CA THR A 502 -36.89 1.76 21.00
C THR A 502 -37.37 0.33 21.20
N THR A 503 -38.57 0.04 20.70
CA THR A 503 -39.15 -1.31 20.59
C THR A 503 -38.97 -1.87 19.17
N LEU A 504 -38.42 -3.09 19.09
CA LEU A 504 -38.13 -3.78 17.84
C LEU A 504 -39.35 -4.57 17.35
N HIS A 505 -39.77 -4.36 16.10
CA HIS A 505 -40.86 -5.09 15.46
C HIS A 505 -40.37 -5.79 14.19
N GLN A 506 -40.39 -7.12 14.15
CA GLN A 506 -40.11 -7.91 12.93
C GLN A 506 -41.31 -7.90 11.95
N LYS A 507 -41.70 -6.68 11.56
CA LYS A 507 -42.88 -6.38 10.75
C LYS A 507 -42.58 -5.22 9.79
N HIS A 508 -43.07 -5.34 8.58
CA HIS A 508 -43.07 -4.28 7.55
C HIS A 508 -44.50 -3.78 7.35
N PHE A 509 -44.73 -2.49 7.59
CA PHE A 509 -46.05 -1.87 7.40
C PHE A 509 -46.31 -1.61 5.92
N VAL A 510 -47.55 -1.79 5.48
CA VAL A 510 -47.92 -1.77 4.06
C VAL A 510 -48.13 -0.34 3.59
N PHE A 511 -47.02 0.32 3.28
CA PHE A 511 -46.99 1.60 2.57
C PHE A 511 -45.73 1.78 1.72
N ALA A 512 -45.83 2.70 0.76
CA ALA A 512 -44.77 3.17 -0.10
C ALA A 512 -44.94 4.65 -0.48
N ALA A 513 -43.84 5.26 -0.88
CA ALA A 513 -43.76 6.60 -1.45
C ALA A 513 -43.32 6.50 -2.92
N HIS A 514 -44.14 7.01 -3.85
CA HIS A 514 -43.83 7.07 -5.27
C HIS A 514 -43.14 8.39 -5.63
N TYR A 515 -41.99 8.33 -6.29
CA TYR A 515 -41.14 9.50 -6.57
C TYR A 515 -40.56 9.51 -7.98
N ALA A 516 -40.36 10.73 -8.51
CA ALA A 516 -39.76 10.97 -9.81
C ALA A 516 -38.30 11.41 -9.66
N HIS A 517 -37.38 10.74 -10.35
CA HIS A 517 -35.98 11.11 -10.48
C HIS A 517 -35.81 12.09 -11.66
N VAL A 518 -35.13 13.20 -11.38
CA VAL A 518 -34.92 14.33 -12.30
C VAL A 518 -34.29 13.88 -13.62
N ALA A 519 -34.95 14.16 -14.75
CA ALA A 519 -34.33 14.01 -16.06
C ALA A 519 -33.42 15.21 -16.37
N LYS A 520 -32.27 14.95 -17.00
CA LYS A 520 -31.32 15.97 -17.44
C LYS A 520 -31.13 15.86 -18.95
N PHE A 521 -31.16 16.99 -19.66
CA PHE A 521 -30.98 17.10 -21.11
C PHE A 521 -30.15 18.33 -21.46
N VAL A 522 -29.65 18.41 -22.69
CA VAL A 522 -28.84 19.52 -23.18
C VAL A 522 -29.26 19.88 -24.60
N VAL A 523 -29.47 21.16 -24.87
CA VAL A 523 -29.70 21.70 -26.22
C VAL A 523 -28.45 22.45 -26.68
N ARG A 524 -28.06 22.32 -27.95
CA ARG A 524 -26.79 22.88 -28.47
C ARG A 524 -27.00 23.69 -29.74
N ASN A 525 -26.35 24.85 -29.85
CA ASN A 525 -26.22 25.56 -31.13
C ASN A 525 -24.89 26.33 -31.23
N ARG A 526 -24.50 26.71 -32.46
CA ARG A 526 -23.33 27.54 -32.78
C ARG A 526 -23.78 28.75 -33.59
N PHE A 527 -23.73 29.94 -32.99
CA PHE A 527 -24.09 31.21 -33.62
C PHE A 527 -22.93 31.79 -34.44
N GLY A 528 -23.21 32.23 -35.67
CA GLY A 528 -22.20 32.72 -36.62
C GLY A 528 -21.99 34.24 -36.67
N THR A 529 -22.81 35.04 -35.96
CA THR A 529 -22.69 36.51 -35.94
C THR A 529 -22.84 37.03 -34.51
N PRO A 530 -22.22 38.18 -34.17
CA PRO A 530 -22.43 38.84 -32.89
C PRO A 530 -23.83 39.46 -32.77
N GLY A 531 -24.10 40.04 -31.61
CA GLY A 531 -25.37 40.63 -31.18
C GLY A 531 -26.18 39.76 -30.23
N LEU A 532 -27.30 40.31 -29.74
CA LEU A 532 -28.25 39.59 -28.88
C LEU A 532 -28.91 38.46 -29.67
N LYS A 533 -28.84 37.24 -29.14
CA LYS A 533 -29.50 36.03 -29.65
C LYS A 533 -30.55 35.56 -28.65
N SER A 534 -31.54 34.84 -29.16
CA SER A 534 -32.55 34.17 -28.33
C SER A 534 -32.68 32.67 -28.64
N LEU A 535 -33.19 31.96 -27.64
CA LEU A 535 -33.66 30.58 -27.69
C LEU A 535 -35.08 30.55 -27.10
N THR A 536 -36.05 30.08 -27.89
CA THR A 536 -37.45 29.93 -27.48
C THR A 536 -37.85 28.45 -27.49
N SER A 537 -38.85 28.08 -26.68
CA SER A 537 -39.47 26.76 -26.73
C SER A 537 -40.96 26.85 -26.41
N ASN A 538 -41.70 25.76 -26.60
CA ASN A 538 -43.11 25.66 -26.22
C ASN A 538 -43.34 25.30 -24.74
N ILE A 539 -42.28 25.15 -23.94
CA ILE A 539 -42.32 24.64 -22.55
C ILE A 539 -41.52 25.50 -21.55
N THR A 540 -40.78 26.51 -22.02
CA THR A 540 -39.98 27.42 -21.19
C THR A 540 -40.10 28.85 -21.71
N GLU A 541 -39.86 29.84 -20.83
CA GLU A 541 -39.74 31.24 -21.25
C GLU A 541 -38.58 31.46 -22.24
N PRO A 542 -38.63 32.51 -23.08
CA PRO A 542 -37.53 32.90 -23.95
C PRO A 542 -36.24 33.21 -23.17
N LEU A 543 -35.14 32.57 -23.54
CA LEU A 543 -33.81 32.87 -23.02
C LEU A 543 -33.06 33.74 -24.02
N TYR A 544 -32.34 34.74 -23.50
CA TYR A 544 -31.51 35.66 -24.29
C TYR A 544 -30.05 35.53 -23.88
N LEU A 545 -29.15 35.63 -24.86
CA LEU A 545 -27.71 35.63 -24.66
C LEU A 545 -27.00 36.56 -25.63
N TYR A 546 -25.93 37.22 -25.18
CA TYR A 546 -25.08 38.04 -26.04
C TYR A 546 -24.02 37.19 -26.73
N ILE A 547 -23.92 37.31 -28.05
CA ILE A 547 -22.80 36.76 -28.80
C ILE A 547 -21.90 37.93 -29.18
N ASP A 548 -20.64 37.89 -28.79
CA ASP A 548 -19.68 38.97 -29.04
C ASP A 548 -18.36 38.41 -29.58
N TYR A 549 -17.58 39.26 -30.25
CA TYR A 549 -16.16 38.97 -30.44
C TYR A 549 -15.39 39.33 -29.17
N PRO A 550 -14.45 38.47 -28.73
CA PRO A 550 -13.72 38.70 -27.50
C PRO A 550 -12.78 39.89 -27.67
N ILE A 551 -12.76 40.74 -26.64
CA ILE A 551 -11.84 41.85 -26.51
C ILE A 551 -10.42 41.28 -26.41
N ARG A 552 -9.62 41.49 -27.45
CA ARG A 552 -8.21 41.09 -27.56
C ARG A 552 -7.42 42.24 -28.17
N ASN A 553 -6.13 42.31 -27.87
CA ASN A 553 -5.20 43.32 -28.41
C ASN A 553 -5.62 44.79 -28.18
N VAL A 554 -6.42 45.08 -27.16
CA VAL A 554 -6.62 46.47 -26.73
C VAL A 554 -5.29 47.02 -26.26
N THR A 555 -5.04 48.27 -26.61
CA THR A 555 -3.97 49.10 -26.08
C THR A 555 -4.57 50.47 -25.79
N PHE A 556 -3.89 51.29 -25.00
CA PHE A 556 -4.14 52.72 -25.02
C PHE A 556 -2.83 53.49 -24.99
N GLU A 557 -2.82 54.64 -25.64
CA GLU A 557 -1.68 55.51 -25.81
C GLU A 557 -1.87 56.74 -24.93
N ALA A 558 -0.83 57.07 -24.15
CA ALA A 558 -0.76 58.25 -23.30
C ALA A 558 0.72 58.61 -23.04
N SER A 559 0.98 59.86 -22.67
CA SER A 559 2.33 60.29 -22.26
C SER A 559 2.77 59.58 -20.99
N LYS A 560 3.94 58.91 -21.01
CA LYS A 560 4.48 58.17 -19.86
C LYS A 560 4.86 59.07 -18.68
N PHE A 561 5.23 60.31 -18.97
CA PHE A 561 5.71 61.31 -18.01
C PHE A 561 5.05 62.65 -18.32
N ALA A 562 4.71 63.41 -17.29
CA ALA A 562 4.20 64.78 -17.37
C ALA A 562 4.66 65.57 -16.14
N ASN A 563 4.60 66.91 -16.18
CA ASN A 563 4.75 67.70 -14.97
C ASN A 563 3.45 67.71 -14.17
N THR A 564 3.56 68.01 -12.88
CA THR A 564 2.41 68.28 -12.03
C THR A 564 1.57 69.42 -12.61
N ASN A 565 0.27 69.18 -12.78
CA ASN A 565 -0.76 70.03 -13.43
C ASN A 565 -0.75 70.11 -14.97
N ASP A 566 0.12 69.38 -15.69
CA ASP A 566 0.00 69.27 -17.16
C ASP A 566 -1.17 68.34 -17.55
N SER A 567 -1.81 68.63 -18.69
CA SER A 567 -2.89 67.81 -19.26
C SER A 567 -2.35 66.68 -20.13
N VAL A 568 -2.93 65.49 -19.98
CA VAL A 568 -2.53 64.24 -20.63
C VAL A 568 -3.72 63.67 -21.42
N GLU A 569 -3.49 63.35 -22.68
CA GLU A 569 -4.46 62.69 -23.56
C GLU A 569 -4.30 61.16 -23.51
N PHE A 570 -5.43 60.46 -23.58
CA PHE A 570 -5.52 59.00 -23.54
C PHE A 570 -6.38 58.50 -24.72
N LEU A 571 -5.79 57.71 -25.62
CA LEU A 571 -6.43 57.23 -26.86
C LEU A 571 -6.42 55.69 -26.92
N VAL A 572 -7.54 55.08 -27.28
CA VAL A 572 -7.71 53.64 -27.51
C VAL A 572 -7.80 53.36 -29.01
N PRO A 573 -6.79 52.71 -29.63
CA PRO A 573 -6.86 52.31 -31.03
C PRO A 573 -7.96 51.26 -31.30
N GLU A 574 -8.36 51.12 -32.57
CA GLU A 574 -9.38 50.15 -33.01
C GLU A 574 -8.99 48.71 -32.63
N HIS A 575 -9.94 47.96 -32.07
CA HIS A 575 -9.72 46.60 -31.58
C HIS A 575 -10.90 45.67 -31.94
N PRO A 576 -10.71 44.34 -32.06
CA PRO A 576 -11.72 43.40 -32.56
C PRO A 576 -12.93 43.14 -31.64
N GLY A 577 -13.08 43.89 -30.54
CA GLY A 577 -14.13 43.64 -29.54
C GLY A 577 -15.43 44.36 -29.89
N THR A 578 -16.55 43.64 -29.96
CA THR A 578 -17.86 44.24 -30.19
C THR A 578 -18.50 44.73 -28.90
N ASN A 579 -19.37 45.74 -29.01
CA ASN A 579 -20.18 46.29 -27.91
C ASN A 579 -19.36 46.62 -26.63
N THR A 580 -18.22 47.28 -26.82
CA THR A 580 -17.25 47.54 -25.75
C THR A 580 -17.56 48.84 -25.00
N THR A 581 -17.45 48.81 -23.68
CA THR A 581 -17.50 49.98 -22.80
C THR A 581 -16.13 50.17 -22.14
N TYR A 582 -15.71 51.41 -21.97
CA TYR A 582 -14.43 51.78 -21.37
C TYR A 582 -14.65 52.40 -19.99
N PHE A 583 -14.03 51.82 -18.98
CA PHE A 583 -13.91 52.41 -17.64
C PHE A 583 -12.46 52.83 -17.40
N TRP A 584 -12.26 54.10 -17.06
CA TRP A 584 -10.99 54.69 -16.70
C TRP A 584 -10.96 54.96 -15.20
N ASP A 585 -9.94 54.46 -14.51
CA ASP A 585 -9.57 54.86 -13.14
C ASP A 585 -8.19 55.51 -13.22
N PHE A 586 -8.08 56.77 -12.79
CA PHE A 586 -6.83 57.54 -12.88
C PHE A 586 -5.84 57.23 -11.74
N GLY A 587 -6.20 56.36 -10.79
CA GLY A 587 -5.31 55.90 -9.71
C GLY A 587 -5.10 56.92 -8.59
N ASN A 588 -5.77 58.08 -8.64
CA ASN A 588 -5.80 59.10 -7.59
C ASN A 588 -7.15 59.17 -6.85
N GLY A 589 -8.09 58.26 -7.17
CA GLY A 589 -9.45 58.23 -6.63
C GLY A 589 -10.54 58.73 -7.59
N GLU A 590 -10.16 59.32 -8.73
CA GLU A 590 -11.11 59.77 -9.77
C GLU A 590 -11.25 58.74 -10.89
N SER A 591 -12.45 58.63 -11.46
CA SER A 591 -12.77 57.64 -12.51
C SER A 591 -13.88 58.11 -13.47
N LEU A 592 -13.95 57.49 -14.66
CA LEU A 592 -14.82 57.89 -15.76
C LEU A 592 -15.29 56.68 -16.60
N TYR A 593 -16.59 56.59 -16.89
CA TYR A 593 -17.15 55.62 -17.86
C TYR A 593 -17.42 56.29 -19.20
N THR A 594 -17.11 55.62 -20.30
CA THR A 594 -17.34 56.12 -21.66
C THR A 594 -17.54 55.00 -22.70
N HIS A 595 -18.25 55.32 -23.78
CA HIS A 595 -18.29 54.50 -25.00
C HIS A 595 -17.39 55.05 -26.12
N LEU A 596 -16.73 56.19 -25.89
CA LEU A 596 -15.81 56.83 -26.83
C LEU A 596 -14.37 56.35 -26.59
N PRO A 597 -13.56 56.18 -27.65
CA PRO A 597 -12.19 55.66 -27.55
C PRO A 597 -11.13 56.70 -27.13
N SER A 598 -11.49 57.93 -26.71
CA SER A 598 -10.50 58.99 -26.38
C SER A 598 -10.97 59.93 -25.26
N ILE A 599 -10.10 60.24 -24.30
CA ILE A 599 -10.34 61.17 -23.17
C ILE A 599 -9.07 61.96 -22.79
N SER A 600 -9.18 62.97 -21.91
CA SER A 600 -8.04 63.74 -21.39
C SER A 600 -8.17 64.04 -19.88
N TYR A 601 -7.03 64.12 -19.17
CA TYR A 601 -6.97 64.27 -17.70
C TYR A 601 -5.67 64.96 -17.23
N ALA A 602 -5.69 65.67 -16.10
CA ALA A 602 -4.52 66.40 -15.55
C ALA A 602 -4.29 66.07 -14.07
N PHE A 603 -3.04 65.81 -13.67
CA PHE A 603 -2.70 65.30 -12.32
C PHE A 603 -2.23 66.41 -11.37
N PRO A 604 -2.87 66.62 -10.20
CA PRO A 604 -2.59 67.77 -9.33
C PRO A 604 -1.38 67.62 -8.40
N THR A 605 -0.84 66.41 -8.23
CA THR A 605 0.33 66.13 -7.35
C THR A 605 1.34 65.23 -8.04
N GLU A 606 2.60 65.30 -7.62
CA GLU A 606 3.65 64.39 -8.07
C GLU A 606 3.43 62.96 -7.55
N GLY A 607 3.89 61.95 -8.29
CA GLY A 607 3.68 60.55 -7.94
C GLY A 607 3.59 59.61 -9.14
N VAL A 608 3.48 58.31 -8.89
CA VAL A 608 3.18 57.30 -9.92
C VAL A 608 1.72 56.92 -9.79
N PHE A 609 0.92 57.31 -10.78
CA PHE A 609 -0.48 56.95 -10.87
C PHE A 609 -0.65 55.78 -11.83
N TYR A 610 -1.41 54.78 -11.40
CA TYR A 610 -1.66 53.58 -12.19
C TYR A 610 -2.98 53.73 -12.92
N VAL A 611 -2.97 54.49 -14.02
CA VAL A 611 -4.16 54.69 -14.83
C VAL A 611 -4.58 53.34 -15.40
N SER A 612 -5.78 52.89 -15.05
CA SER A 612 -6.31 51.61 -15.51
C SER A 612 -7.50 51.81 -16.43
N LEU A 613 -7.36 51.32 -17.66
CA LEU A 613 -8.43 51.16 -18.62
C LEU A 613 -8.97 49.74 -18.52
N ARG A 614 -10.23 49.60 -18.13
CA ARG A 614 -10.99 48.37 -18.29
C ARG A 614 -11.90 48.51 -19.50
N ALA A 615 -11.52 47.87 -20.60
CA ALA A 615 -12.36 47.70 -21.77
C ALA A 615 -13.15 46.39 -21.63
N GLU A 616 -14.48 46.46 -21.60
CA GLU A 616 -15.33 45.28 -21.34
C GLU A 616 -16.55 45.16 -22.24
N ASN A 617 -16.91 43.90 -22.53
CA ASN A 617 -18.15 43.49 -23.19
C ASN A 617 -18.74 42.24 -22.49
N SER A 618 -19.81 41.67 -23.06
CA SER A 618 -20.58 40.62 -22.39
C SER A 618 -19.84 39.30 -22.13
N ILE A 619 -18.72 39.04 -22.82
CA ILE A 619 -17.95 37.77 -22.71
C ILE A 619 -16.54 37.94 -22.18
N SER A 620 -16.00 39.16 -22.22
CA SER A 620 -14.59 39.41 -21.97
C SER A 620 -14.40 40.83 -21.46
N HIS A 621 -13.42 40.98 -20.57
CA HIS A 621 -12.87 42.26 -20.21
C HIS A 621 -11.36 42.16 -20.32
N THR A 622 -10.71 43.27 -20.67
CA THR A 622 -9.27 43.41 -20.53
C THR A 622 -9.00 44.65 -19.70
N VAL A 623 -8.17 44.48 -18.66
CA VAL A 623 -7.68 45.60 -17.87
C VAL A 623 -6.25 45.86 -18.31
N LEU A 624 -6.01 47.08 -18.75
CA LEU A 624 -4.70 47.60 -19.06
C LEU A 624 -4.37 48.62 -18.00
N THR A 625 -3.25 48.44 -17.31
CA THR A 625 -2.73 49.45 -16.39
C THR A 625 -1.52 50.09 -17.01
N PHE A 626 -1.57 51.42 -17.18
CA PHE A 626 -0.47 52.23 -17.65
C PHE A 626 0.03 53.11 -16.51
N PRO A 627 1.24 52.88 -15.99
CA PRO A 627 1.82 53.75 -14.98
C PRO A 627 2.24 55.07 -15.63
N ILE A 628 1.57 56.16 -15.27
CA ILE A 628 2.03 57.52 -15.55
C ILE A 628 2.80 58.04 -14.35
N SER A 629 3.96 58.64 -14.60
CA SER A 629 4.79 59.22 -13.54
C SER A 629 4.84 60.74 -13.67
N ILE A 630 4.35 61.42 -12.64
CA ILE A 630 4.26 62.86 -12.52
C ILE A 630 5.43 63.34 -11.65
N PHE A 631 6.20 64.32 -12.13
CA PHE A 631 7.49 64.70 -11.54
C PHE A 631 7.64 66.20 -11.28
N ASP A 632 8.50 66.49 -10.31
CA ASP A 632 8.91 67.83 -9.87
C ASP A 632 10.34 68.15 -10.39
N PRO A 633 10.63 69.37 -10.89
CA PRO A 633 11.92 69.73 -11.53
C PRO A 633 13.09 69.99 -10.55
N ILE A 634 14.34 69.83 -11.04
CA ILE A 634 15.58 69.90 -10.23
C ILE A 634 16.08 71.33 -10.01
N LEU A 635 16.53 71.67 -8.79
CA LEU A 635 17.18 72.96 -8.46
C LEU A 635 18.37 72.81 -7.48
N GLU A 636 19.36 73.73 -7.59
CA GLU A 636 20.51 73.96 -6.68
C GLU A 636 21.36 72.72 -6.31
N PHE A 637 22.39 72.34 -7.07
CA PHE A 637 23.14 71.06 -6.93
C PHE A 637 24.67 71.23 -6.66
N GLU A 638 25.24 70.63 -5.60
CA GLU A 638 26.66 70.80 -5.19
C GLU A 638 27.28 69.63 -4.35
N TYR A 639 28.61 69.56 -4.21
CA TYR A 639 29.34 68.61 -3.32
C TYR A 639 29.25 68.99 -1.83
N LYS A 640 29.42 68.02 -0.91
CA LYS A 640 29.54 68.30 0.55
C LYS A 640 30.96 68.62 1.02
N SER A 641 31.98 67.87 0.59
CA SER A 641 33.38 68.06 1.04
C SER A 641 34.42 67.40 0.09
N PRO A 642 35.73 67.74 0.19
CA PRO A 642 36.78 67.12 -0.62
C PRO A 642 37.07 65.65 -0.24
N ILE A 643 37.50 64.85 -1.22
CA ILE A 643 37.77 63.41 -1.07
C ILE A 643 39.15 63.19 -0.41
N LYS A 644 39.28 62.14 0.41
CA LYS A 644 40.52 61.79 1.14
C LYS A 644 41.33 60.70 0.43
N ALA A 645 42.64 60.68 0.66
CA ALA A 645 43.53 59.59 0.23
C ALA A 645 43.18 58.26 0.96
N ASN A 646 43.36 57.13 0.27
CA ASN A 646 42.88 55.83 0.74
C ASN A 646 43.77 54.65 0.29
N ALA A 647 43.57 53.48 0.90
CA ALA A 647 44.28 52.27 0.53
C ALA A 647 43.79 51.66 -0.81
N LEU A 648 44.68 50.98 -1.53
CA LEU A 648 44.31 50.23 -2.72
C LEU A 648 43.36 49.09 -2.34
N GLY A 649 42.23 49.00 -3.04
CA GLY A 649 41.21 48.00 -2.72
C GLY A 649 40.27 48.36 -1.57
N THR A 650 40.36 49.56 -0.98
CA THR A 650 39.38 50.05 0.01
C THR A 650 38.45 51.12 -0.55
N GLU A 651 37.28 51.26 0.10
CA GLU A 651 36.19 52.14 -0.32
C GLU A 651 36.45 53.61 -0.01
N THR A 652 36.49 54.44 -1.04
CA THR A 652 36.68 55.89 -0.97
C THR A 652 35.33 56.62 -1.03
N LEU A 653 34.98 57.37 0.01
CA LEU A 653 33.69 58.05 0.18
C LEU A 653 33.63 59.40 -0.59
N ILE A 654 32.50 59.65 -1.27
CA ILE A 654 32.23 60.82 -2.11
C ILE A 654 30.77 61.28 -1.87
N GLU A 655 30.50 62.57 -1.61
CA GLU A 655 29.16 63.04 -1.18
C GLU A 655 28.68 64.38 -1.80
N TRP A 656 27.39 64.51 -2.12
CA TRP A 656 26.75 65.70 -2.74
C TRP A 656 25.28 65.95 -2.28
N LYS A 657 24.63 67.04 -2.75
CA LYS A 657 23.24 67.42 -2.40
C LYS A 657 22.52 68.34 -3.41
N THR A 658 21.19 68.48 -3.30
CA THR A 658 20.28 69.31 -4.12
C THR A 658 19.08 69.90 -3.33
N SER A 659 18.35 70.92 -3.81
CA SER A 659 17.24 71.56 -3.04
C SER A 659 15.81 71.30 -3.51
N ARG A 660 15.55 71.00 -4.79
CA ARG A 660 14.26 70.49 -5.31
C ARG A 660 14.48 69.44 -6.41
N GLY A 661 13.44 68.66 -6.67
CA GLY A 661 13.37 67.68 -7.76
C GLY A 661 12.98 66.29 -7.27
N THR A 662 12.21 65.58 -8.10
CA THR A 662 11.71 64.22 -7.82
C THR A 662 12.28 63.23 -8.82
N ASN A 663 12.65 62.03 -8.35
CA ASN A 663 13.23 60.95 -9.16
C ASN A 663 14.52 61.40 -9.90
N ILE A 664 15.42 62.03 -9.16
CA ILE A 664 16.67 62.60 -9.68
C ILE A 664 17.67 61.47 -9.85
N THR A 665 18.11 61.24 -11.08
CA THR A 665 19.25 60.36 -11.38
C THR A 665 20.53 61.17 -11.30
N PHE A 666 21.34 60.87 -10.28
CA PHE A 666 22.74 61.24 -10.23
C PHE A 666 23.58 60.20 -10.97
N VAL A 667 24.60 60.63 -11.69
CA VAL A 667 25.60 59.75 -12.31
C VAL A 667 26.99 60.25 -11.92
N VAL A 668 27.82 59.40 -11.32
CA VAL A 668 29.20 59.71 -10.95
C VAL A 668 30.17 59.00 -11.90
N ASP A 669 31.05 59.75 -12.53
CA ASP A 669 32.26 59.24 -13.18
C ASP A 669 33.42 59.32 -12.18
N PHE A 670 34.18 58.25 -11.98
CA PHE A 670 35.28 58.21 -11.02
C PHE A 670 36.64 58.56 -11.64
N GLY A 671 36.73 58.71 -12.96
CA GLY A 671 37.96 59.13 -13.65
C GLY A 671 39.05 58.06 -13.78
N ASP A 672 38.76 56.82 -13.41
CA ASP A 672 39.62 55.64 -13.57
C ASP A 672 39.13 54.70 -14.70
N ALA A 673 38.22 55.20 -15.55
CA ALA A 673 37.51 54.47 -16.59
C ALA A 673 36.65 53.27 -16.10
N THR A 674 36.37 53.16 -14.79
CA THR A 674 35.37 52.21 -14.28
C THR A 674 33.94 52.64 -14.66
N PRO A 675 32.96 51.72 -14.63
CA PRO A 675 31.57 52.05 -14.93
C PRO A 675 31.04 53.15 -14.00
N ARG A 676 30.41 54.16 -14.60
CA ARG A 676 29.82 55.27 -13.86
C ARG A 676 28.76 54.77 -12.87
N TYR A 677 28.89 55.13 -11.61
CA TYR A 677 27.87 54.88 -10.59
C TYR A 677 26.62 55.71 -10.89
N SER A 678 25.43 55.16 -10.68
CA SER A 678 24.19 55.93 -10.76
C SER A 678 23.31 55.72 -9.53
N ALA A 679 22.86 56.81 -8.94
CA ALA A 679 21.93 56.83 -7.80
C ALA A 679 20.67 57.56 -8.20
N VAL A 680 19.51 57.03 -7.82
CA VAL A 680 18.21 57.66 -8.08
C VAL A 680 17.57 58.04 -6.75
N THR A 681 17.21 59.32 -6.56
CA THR A 681 16.51 59.75 -5.34
C THR A 681 15.06 59.32 -5.35
N THR A 682 14.58 58.81 -4.20
CA THR A 682 13.17 58.46 -4.00
C THR A 682 12.37 59.68 -3.52
N LEU A 683 11.04 59.65 -3.70
CA LEU A 683 10.11 60.74 -3.35
C LEU A 683 10.23 61.28 -1.91
N SER A 684 10.78 60.49 -0.98
CA SER A 684 11.00 60.86 0.43
C SER A 684 12.47 60.75 0.88
N GLY A 685 13.39 60.39 -0.04
CA GLY A 685 14.76 60.02 0.29
C GLY A 685 15.80 61.03 -0.17
N GLY A 686 16.52 61.61 0.79
CA GLY A 686 17.89 62.09 0.58
C GLY A 686 18.09 63.07 -0.56
N ARG A 687 17.69 64.33 -0.36
CA ARG A 687 18.23 65.48 -1.11
C ARG A 687 19.76 65.61 -0.98
N ALA A 688 20.40 64.83 -0.11
CA ALA A 688 21.84 64.64 -0.02
C ALA A 688 22.15 63.14 -0.21
N VAL A 689 23.16 62.82 -1.02
CA VAL A 689 23.52 61.45 -1.43
C VAL A 689 25.04 61.27 -1.33
N ASP A 690 25.47 60.06 -1.01
CA ASP A 690 26.86 59.64 -1.01
C ASP A 690 27.06 58.33 -1.78
N THR A 691 28.30 58.07 -2.18
CA THR A 691 28.73 56.81 -2.78
C THR A 691 30.15 56.46 -2.36
N ARG A 692 30.53 55.20 -2.55
CA ARG A 692 31.84 54.65 -2.25
C ARG A 692 32.39 53.98 -3.49
N HIS A 693 33.66 54.27 -3.81
CA HIS A 693 34.34 53.66 -4.94
C HIS A 693 35.71 53.09 -4.55
N THR A 694 36.04 51.95 -5.13
CA THR A 694 37.27 51.21 -4.86
C THR A 694 38.10 51.14 -6.12
N TYR A 695 39.19 51.90 -6.14
CA TYR A 695 40.11 51.95 -7.26
C TYR A 695 40.97 50.68 -7.31
N SER A 696 41.13 50.12 -8.51
CA SER A 696 41.82 48.84 -8.75
C SER A 696 43.32 48.97 -9.00
N ALA A 697 43.80 50.19 -9.29
CA ALA A 697 45.21 50.52 -9.43
C ALA A 697 45.58 51.73 -8.55
N VAL A 698 46.86 51.84 -8.17
CA VAL A 698 47.38 53.03 -7.48
C VAL A 698 47.40 54.23 -8.43
N GLY A 699 47.01 55.40 -7.95
CA GLY A 699 46.84 56.56 -8.82
C GLY A 699 46.11 57.74 -8.19
N ASN A 700 45.90 58.78 -9.00
CA ASN A 700 45.13 59.97 -8.65
C ASN A 700 44.06 60.20 -9.75
N TYR A 701 42.79 60.27 -9.37
CA TYR A 701 41.65 60.09 -10.25
C TYR A 701 40.67 61.27 -10.15
N THR A 702 40.01 61.63 -11.26
CA THR A 702 39.14 62.82 -11.35
C THR A 702 37.66 62.45 -11.34
N VAL A 703 36.96 62.79 -10.27
CA VAL A 703 35.56 62.40 -10.03
C VAL A 703 34.60 63.49 -10.52
N THR A 704 33.55 63.15 -11.26
CA THR A 704 32.53 64.08 -11.81
C THR A 704 31.12 63.58 -11.50
N VAL A 705 30.18 64.43 -11.07
CA VAL A 705 28.77 64.05 -10.86
C VAL A 705 27.82 64.84 -11.76
N TYR A 706 26.95 64.14 -12.48
CA TYR A 706 25.83 64.66 -13.28
C TYR A 706 24.51 64.47 -12.52
N ALA A 707 23.51 65.33 -12.73
CA ALA A 707 22.16 65.21 -12.16
C ALA A 707 21.08 65.49 -13.23
N PHE A 708 20.06 64.64 -13.35
CA PHE A 708 18.93 64.83 -14.27
C PHE A 708 17.66 64.10 -13.80
N ASN A 709 16.48 64.52 -14.26
CA ASN A 709 15.21 63.82 -14.06
C ASN A 709 14.49 63.65 -15.41
N ARG A 710 13.22 63.20 -15.40
CA ARG A 710 12.48 62.92 -16.64
C ARG A 710 11.72 64.11 -17.24
N VAL A 711 11.78 65.30 -16.62
CA VAL A 711 10.95 66.46 -17.00
C VAL A 711 11.69 67.81 -17.00
N GLY A 712 13.01 67.83 -16.80
CA GLY A 712 13.83 69.05 -16.76
C GLY A 712 15.26 68.85 -17.27
N PRO A 713 16.07 69.92 -17.35
CA PRO A 713 17.43 69.90 -17.90
C PRO A 713 18.49 69.30 -16.94
N ASN A 714 19.63 68.89 -17.49
CA ASN A 714 20.71 68.20 -16.77
C ASN A 714 21.75 69.19 -16.16
N ILE A 715 22.37 68.86 -15.01
CA ILE A 715 23.31 69.69 -14.22
C ILE A 715 24.60 68.88 -13.86
N THR A 716 25.77 69.49 -13.54
CA THR A 716 27.07 68.76 -13.35
C THR A 716 28.12 69.45 -12.41
N ILE A 717 28.99 68.68 -11.70
CA ILE A 717 30.06 69.11 -10.74
C ILE A 717 31.33 68.18 -10.74
N VAL A 718 32.54 68.60 -10.26
CA VAL A 718 33.86 67.83 -10.33
C VAL A 718 34.78 67.88 -9.04
N SER A 719 35.60 66.84 -8.75
CA SER A 719 36.61 66.70 -7.64
C SER A 719 37.76 65.65 -7.90
N TYR A 720 38.66 65.30 -6.95
CA TYR A 720 39.82 64.36 -7.12
C TYR A 720 40.02 63.33 -5.96
N ALA A 721 40.54 62.12 -6.24
CA ALA A 721 40.81 61.05 -5.25
C ALA A 721 42.18 60.33 -5.43
N VAL A 722 42.90 60.02 -4.33
CA VAL A 722 44.28 59.45 -4.34
C VAL A 722 44.35 58.08 -3.67
N VAL A 723 45.08 57.12 -4.25
CA VAL A 723 45.12 55.71 -3.80
C VAL A 723 46.52 55.07 -3.84
N GLU A 724 46.96 54.45 -2.74
CA GLU A 724 48.24 53.71 -2.62
C GLU A 724 48.08 52.34 -1.90
N VAL A 725 49.00 51.39 -2.10
CA VAL A 725 49.02 50.11 -1.35
C VAL A 725 49.58 50.35 0.06
N PRO A 726 48.89 49.96 1.15
CA PRO A 726 49.43 50.08 2.50
C PRO A 726 50.65 49.16 2.70
N LEU A 727 51.61 49.61 3.50
CA LEU A 727 52.75 48.81 3.92
C LEU A 727 52.29 47.67 4.83
N GLU A 728 52.63 46.42 4.47
CA GLU A 728 52.28 45.20 5.22
C GLU A 728 53.44 44.20 5.25
N GLY A 729 53.48 43.36 6.30
CA GLY A 729 54.42 42.24 6.39
C GLY A 729 55.90 42.65 6.49
N LEU A 730 56.19 43.84 7.03
CA LEU A 730 57.56 44.31 7.25
C LEU A 730 58.31 43.39 8.22
N GLU A 731 59.45 42.85 7.79
CA GLU A 731 60.34 41.98 8.55
C GLU A 731 61.81 42.29 8.22
N PHE A 732 62.71 41.89 9.10
CA PHE A 732 64.15 42.14 8.99
C PHE A 732 64.90 40.83 9.18
N SER A 733 65.78 40.50 8.23
CA SER A 733 66.58 39.28 8.24
C SER A 733 68.06 39.56 8.39
N VAL A 734 68.78 38.60 8.96
CA VAL A 734 70.25 38.54 8.98
C VAL A 734 70.72 37.31 8.17
N PRO A 735 71.91 37.32 7.52
CA PRO A 735 72.24 36.30 6.51
C PRO A 735 72.51 34.89 7.05
N ASN A 736 72.93 34.76 8.32
CA ASN A 736 73.34 33.48 8.88
C ASN A 736 72.20 32.86 9.73
N PRO A 737 71.88 31.57 9.57
CA PRO A 737 70.88 30.90 10.40
C PRO A 737 71.46 30.61 11.79
N HIS A 738 70.80 31.14 12.83
CA HIS A 738 71.10 30.87 14.23
C HIS A 738 70.05 29.91 14.81
N ILE A 739 70.48 28.93 15.61
CA ILE A 739 69.62 27.85 16.10
C ILE A 739 68.68 28.33 17.22
N THR A 740 69.10 29.34 17.96
CA THR A 740 68.32 30.04 19.00
C THR A 740 68.11 31.52 18.65
N LYS A 741 67.21 32.18 19.39
CA LYS A 741 66.80 33.59 19.17
C LYS A 741 67.92 34.62 19.44
N ASN A 742 69.01 34.22 20.08
CA ASN A 742 70.17 35.07 20.32
C ASN A 742 71.19 34.89 19.19
N ILE A 743 71.63 36.01 18.62
CA ILE A 743 72.64 36.05 17.57
C ILE A 743 74.00 36.15 18.26
N TYR A 744 74.65 34.99 18.44
CA TYR A 744 75.97 34.91 19.07
C TYR A 744 77.08 35.22 18.05
N LEU A 745 77.79 36.33 18.28
CA LEU A 745 78.93 36.79 17.45
C LEU A 745 80.21 36.89 18.28
N ALA A 746 81.37 36.96 17.61
CA ALA A 746 82.61 37.38 18.24
C ALA A 746 82.79 38.90 18.09
N ALA A 747 83.57 39.53 19.00
CA ALA A 747 83.80 40.96 18.93
C ALA A 747 84.59 41.33 17.65
N GLY A 748 84.09 42.30 16.88
CA GLY A 748 84.65 42.71 15.59
C GLY A 748 83.93 42.19 14.35
N ASP A 749 82.91 41.33 14.48
CA ASP A 749 82.09 40.85 13.35
C ASP A 749 81.13 41.96 12.83
N THR A 750 80.96 42.06 11.50
CA THR A 750 80.01 42.98 10.84
C THR A 750 78.64 42.34 10.63
N MET A 751 77.58 43.13 10.79
CA MET A 751 76.18 42.71 10.68
C MET A 751 75.46 43.46 9.56
N THR A 752 74.75 42.72 8.70
CA THR A 752 73.88 43.30 7.66
C THR A 752 72.43 42.91 7.93
N VAL A 753 71.53 43.89 7.83
CA VAL A 753 70.09 43.76 8.04
C VAL A 753 69.39 44.09 6.72
N SER A 754 68.75 43.07 6.14
CA SER A 754 67.93 43.22 4.92
C SER A 754 66.48 43.42 5.30
N ARG A 755 65.82 44.42 4.70
CA ARG A 755 64.38 44.65 4.90
C ARG A 755 63.57 43.85 3.87
N HIS A 756 62.54 43.18 4.37
CA HIS A 756 61.55 42.46 3.55
C HIS A 756 60.17 42.99 3.91
N TYR A 757 59.30 43.13 2.93
CA TYR A 757 57.91 43.54 3.12
C TYR A 757 57.05 42.84 2.09
N GLN A 758 55.84 42.48 2.48
CA GLN A 758 54.94 41.68 1.63
C GLN A 758 54.15 42.58 0.67
N LYS A 759 53.80 43.79 1.10
CA LYS A 759 53.10 44.79 0.29
C LYS A 759 53.49 46.21 0.67
N GLY A 760 53.26 47.14 -0.25
CA GLY A 760 53.38 48.59 -0.06
C GLY A 760 53.96 49.28 -1.29
N THR A 761 53.50 50.49 -1.56
CA THR A 761 54.02 51.36 -2.64
C THR A 761 54.66 52.63 -2.07
N ASN A 762 55.64 53.19 -2.77
CA ASN A 762 56.31 54.46 -2.41
C ASN A 762 56.96 54.53 -1.00
N ILE A 763 57.41 53.37 -0.49
CA ILE A 763 57.89 53.18 0.89
C ILE A 763 59.24 53.87 1.17
N LYS A 764 59.36 54.50 2.34
CA LYS A 764 60.60 55.12 2.88
C LYS A 764 60.88 54.58 4.29
N CYS A 765 62.15 54.37 4.68
CA CYS A 765 62.52 53.76 5.98
C CYS A 765 63.62 54.52 6.75
N SER A 766 63.69 54.34 8.07
CA SER A 766 64.63 54.93 9.05
C SER A 766 65.07 53.89 10.10
N CYS A 767 66.37 53.74 10.39
CA CYS A 767 66.95 52.67 11.25
C CYS A 767 67.89 53.19 12.35
N ASP A 768 67.81 52.67 13.58
CA ASP A 768 68.67 52.99 14.74
C ASP A 768 69.27 51.69 15.35
N PHE A 769 70.61 51.61 15.41
CA PHE A 769 71.36 50.42 15.87
C PHE A 769 71.64 50.35 17.38
N ARG A 770 71.20 51.35 18.17
CA ARG A 770 71.30 51.43 19.64
C ARG A 770 72.70 51.27 20.24
N ASP A 771 73.74 51.60 19.48
CA ASP A 771 75.14 51.67 19.96
C ASP A 771 75.63 53.11 20.25
N GLY A 772 74.81 54.12 19.92
CA GLY A 772 75.10 55.54 20.06
C GLY A 772 75.24 56.31 18.75
N THR A 773 75.13 55.64 17.59
CA THR A 773 75.21 56.27 16.26
C THR A 773 73.86 56.85 15.77
N PRO A 774 73.83 57.86 14.86
CA PRO A 774 72.59 58.49 14.40
C PRO A 774 71.73 57.61 13.46
N PRO A 775 70.40 57.79 13.42
CA PRO A 775 69.53 56.97 12.57
C PRO A 775 69.71 57.19 11.06
N VAL A 776 69.65 56.12 10.27
CA VAL A 776 69.87 56.12 8.81
C VAL A 776 68.53 56.10 8.05
N LEU A 777 68.23 57.14 7.26
CA LEU A 777 67.05 57.23 6.40
C LEU A 777 67.37 56.73 4.97
N THR A 778 66.59 55.81 4.42
CA THR A 778 66.84 55.22 3.10
C THR A 778 65.60 54.68 2.39
N THR A 779 65.62 54.74 1.06
CA THR A 779 64.71 54.00 0.17
C THR A 779 65.31 52.67 -0.32
N SER A 780 66.58 52.38 -0.02
CA SER A 780 67.27 51.11 -0.36
C SER A 780 66.88 49.93 0.53
N GLN A 781 67.10 48.70 0.05
CA GLN A 781 66.64 47.47 0.70
C GLN A 781 67.52 47.01 1.90
N ASP A 782 68.84 47.18 1.81
CA ASP A 782 69.79 46.66 2.79
C ASP A 782 70.48 47.76 3.61
N MET A 783 70.81 47.45 4.87
CA MET A 783 71.46 48.34 5.84
C MET A 783 72.53 47.57 6.62
N SER A 784 73.75 48.12 6.77
CA SER A 784 74.90 47.41 7.34
C SER A 784 75.57 48.18 8.48
N HIS A 785 75.99 47.48 9.55
CA HIS A 785 76.59 48.07 10.76
C HIS A 785 77.63 47.12 11.39
N THR A 786 78.60 47.63 12.17
CA THR A 786 79.68 46.81 12.78
C THR A 786 79.79 47.05 14.28
N TYR A 787 79.78 45.97 15.09
CA TYR A 787 79.86 46.04 16.54
C TYR A 787 81.28 45.77 17.05
N THR A 788 81.89 46.78 17.70
CA THR A 788 83.30 46.74 18.11
C THR A 788 83.56 46.27 19.53
N ASN A 789 82.55 46.30 20.42
CA ASN A 789 82.67 45.96 21.84
C ASN A 789 81.79 44.75 22.21
N ALA A 790 82.26 43.93 23.15
CA ALA A 790 81.46 42.85 23.71
C ALA A 790 80.28 43.42 24.52
N GLY A 791 79.07 42.90 24.27
CA GLY A 791 77.84 43.46 24.81
C GLY A 791 76.59 42.86 24.19
N THR A 792 75.44 43.47 24.52
CA THR A 792 74.10 43.02 24.16
C THR A 792 73.30 44.20 23.58
N TYR A 793 72.84 44.10 22.33
CA TYR A 793 72.22 45.22 21.59
C TYR A 793 70.83 44.88 21.00
N HIS A 794 69.97 45.90 20.86
CA HIS A 794 68.56 45.77 20.45
C HIS A 794 68.17 46.82 19.38
N VAL A 795 68.21 46.46 18.09
CA VAL A 795 68.02 47.38 16.93
C VAL A 795 66.53 47.68 16.63
N GLU A 796 66.19 48.90 16.21
CA GLU A 796 64.81 49.33 15.84
C GLU A 796 64.73 50.11 14.51
N ILE A 797 63.65 49.88 13.73
CA ILE A 797 63.50 50.38 12.34
C ILE A 797 62.04 50.77 12.02
N THR A 798 61.82 51.91 11.35
CA THR A 798 60.51 52.46 10.95
C THR A 798 60.38 52.63 9.43
N CYS A 799 59.24 52.34 8.82
CA CYS A 799 58.96 52.49 7.38
C CYS A 799 57.52 53.01 7.10
N PHE A 800 57.28 53.82 6.04
CA PHE A 800 55.98 54.49 5.80
C PHE A 800 55.69 54.90 4.33
N ASN A 801 54.41 55.22 4.03
CA ASN A 801 53.89 55.87 2.81
C ASN A 801 52.67 56.80 3.10
N ASP A 802 51.91 57.24 2.08
CA ASP A 802 50.79 58.20 2.25
C ASP A 802 49.53 57.58 2.89
N VAL A 803 49.52 56.27 3.15
CA VAL A 803 48.40 55.53 3.75
C VAL A 803 48.72 55.05 5.16
N ASN A 804 49.92 54.50 5.43
CA ASN A 804 50.29 54.03 6.77
C ASN A 804 51.81 54.06 7.09
N SER A 805 52.15 53.74 8.34
CA SER A 805 53.52 53.70 8.89
C SER A 805 53.68 52.55 9.88
N ILE A 806 54.83 51.88 9.89
CA ILE A 806 55.14 50.69 10.72
C ILE A 806 56.56 50.79 11.30
N THR A 807 56.70 50.58 12.60
CA THR A 807 57.97 50.42 13.32
C THR A 807 58.10 49.00 13.88
N LYS A 808 59.27 48.36 13.76
CA LYS A 808 59.57 47.06 14.36
C LYS A 808 61.04 46.95 14.84
N PRO A 809 61.29 46.20 15.93
CA PRO A 809 62.64 45.79 16.32
C PRO A 809 63.16 44.62 15.46
N LEU A 810 64.47 44.43 15.45
CA LEU A 810 65.09 43.24 14.85
C LEU A 810 64.74 41.97 15.66
N ASN A 811 64.44 40.87 14.97
CA ASN A 811 64.01 39.62 15.61
C ASN A 811 65.18 38.75 16.10
N GLY A 812 66.05 39.35 16.93
CA GLY A 812 67.15 38.65 17.59
C GLY A 812 67.92 39.61 18.47
N THR A 813 68.35 39.13 19.64
CA THR A 813 69.27 39.89 20.49
C THR A 813 70.68 39.62 20.01
N VAL A 814 71.44 40.67 19.66
CA VAL A 814 72.85 40.52 19.29
C VAL A 814 73.67 40.39 20.57
N VAL A 815 74.33 39.25 20.77
CA VAL A 815 75.13 38.93 21.97
C VAL A 815 76.55 38.60 21.53
N VAL A 816 77.52 39.39 22.01
CA VAL A 816 78.92 39.30 21.55
C VAL A 816 79.79 38.65 22.64
N GLN A 817 80.48 37.53 22.33
CA GLN A 817 81.17 36.65 23.28
C GLN A 817 82.62 36.25 22.87
N GLU A 818 83.34 35.66 23.84
CA GLU A 818 84.69 35.04 23.72
C GLU A 818 84.61 33.50 23.48
N LEU A 819 85.64 32.85 22.91
CA LEU A 819 85.57 31.50 22.30
C LEU A 819 86.32 30.36 23.08
N GLN A 820 85.73 29.16 23.23
CA GLN A 820 86.24 28.00 24.03
C GLN A 820 85.94 26.59 23.42
N ALA A 821 86.54 25.49 23.92
CA ALA A 821 86.56 24.13 23.31
C ALA A 821 85.78 23.00 24.04
N ILE A 822 85.37 21.94 23.31
CA ILE A 822 84.39 20.88 23.73
C ILE A 822 85.03 19.66 24.42
N THR A 823 84.50 19.19 25.57
CA THR A 823 84.92 17.92 26.22
C THR A 823 83.80 17.11 26.93
N GLY A 824 83.88 15.76 26.87
CA GLY A 824 83.22 14.79 27.79
C GLY A 824 81.74 14.43 27.56
N LEU A 825 81.38 13.74 26.46
CA LEU A 825 79.98 13.54 25.98
C LEU A 825 79.41 12.09 26.16
N THR A 826 78.17 11.92 26.64
CA THR A 826 77.49 10.60 26.91
C THR A 826 75.96 10.58 26.68
N VAL A 827 75.31 9.40 26.48
CA VAL A 827 73.84 9.24 26.28
C VAL A 827 73.24 7.90 26.83
N LEU A 828 71.96 7.88 27.32
CA LEU A 828 71.32 6.76 28.08
C LEU A 828 69.82 6.50 27.74
N THR A 829 69.25 5.27 27.91
CA THR A 829 67.82 4.92 27.63
C THR A 829 67.29 3.58 28.22
N SER A 830 66.00 3.21 28.03
CA SER A 830 65.33 1.99 28.57
C SER A 830 64.15 1.41 27.72
N ALA A 831 63.59 0.26 28.13
CA ALA A 831 62.54 -0.49 27.41
C ALA A 831 61.12 0.11 27.51
N THR A 832 60.38 0.16 26.40
CA THR A 832 59.16 0.97 26.25
C THR A 832 57.94 0.16 25.76
N LYS A 833 56.72 0.52 26.19
CA LYS A 833 55.48 -0.07 25.67
C LYS A 833 55.17 0.48 24.26
N PHE A 834 54.71 -0.36 23.34
CA PHE A 834 54.28 0.11 22.02
C PHE A 834 53.21 1.22 22.11
N GLY A 835 53.43 2.30 21.34
CA GLY A 835 52.60 3.51 21.34
C GLY A 835 52.92 4.55 22.43
N THR A 836 54.01 4.40 23.19
CA THR A 836 54.44 5.40 24.20
C THR A 836 55.83 5.99 23.88
N ARG A 837 56.20 7.10 24.56
CA ARG A 837 57.49 7.79 24.38
C ARG A 837 58.61 7.08 25.13
N SER A 838 59.75 6.92 24.47
CA SER A 838 61.06 6.57 25.04
C SER A 838 61.83 7.84 25.43
N GLU A 839 62.75 7.72 26.39
CA GLU A 839 63.48 8.84 27.01
C GLU A 839 65.00 8.70 26.78
N LEU A 840 65.69 9.83 26.52
CA LEU A 840 67.09 9.90 26.10
C LEU A 840 67.80 11.13 26.70
N LEU A 841 68.89 10.98 27.48
CA LEU A 841 69.56 12.09 28.19
C LEU A 841 70.99 12.35 27.67
N LEU A 842 71.46 13.60 27.60
CA LEU A 842 72.82 14.01 27.12
C LEU A 842 73.58 14.90 28.12
N GLU A 843 74.88 14.62 28.34
CA GLU A 843 75.73 15.32 29.32
C GLU A 843 77.10 15.74 28.71
N MET A 844 77.70 16.87 29.15
CA MET A 844 78.97 17.45 28.65
C MET A 844 79.71 18.26 29.74
N ALA A 845 81.03 18.41 29.67
CA ALA A 845 81.86 19.13 30.66
C ALA A 845 82.27 20.59 30.30
N THR A 846 82.71 20.89 29.06
CA THR A 846 83.13 22.26 28.64
C THR A 846 82.81 22.56 27.17
N GLY A 847 82.72 23.85 26.78
CA GLY A 847 82.67 24.35 25.38
C GLY A 847 81.89 25.67 25.22
N SER A 848 82.15 26.47 24.18
CA SER A 848 81.31 27.64 23.82
C SER A 848 81.03 27.74 22.31
N VAL A 849 79.93 28.41 21.95
CA VAL A 849 79.44 28.64 20.57
C VAL A 849 79.46 27.36 19.71
N PHE A 850 78.74 26.31 20.17
CA PHE A 850 78.75 24.96 19.59
C PHE A 850 77.35 24.43 19.21
N VAL A 851 77.33 23.38 18.38
CA VAL A 851 76.11 22.71 17.86
C VAL A 851 76.26 21.18 17.90
N CYS A 852 75.19 20.46 18.25
CA CYS A 852 75.09 18.99 18.31
C CYS A 852 74.04 18.42 17.35
N GLU A 853 74.21 17.17 16.91
CA GLU A 853 73.34 16.38 16.03
C GLU A 853 73.06 14.99 16.65
N TRP A 854 71.80 14.58 16.67
CA TRP A 854 71.27 13.31 17.20
C TRP A 854 70.76 12.41 16.06
N ASP A 855 70.80 11.10 16.25
CA ASP A 855 70.29 10.05 15.35
C ASP A 855 69.59 8.98 16.19
N PHE A 856 68.32 8.67 15.90
CA PHE A 856 67.50 7.75 16.71
C PHE A 856 67.53 6.29 16.24
N GLY A 857 68.23 5.98 15.15
CA GLY A 857 68.39 4.60 14.67
C GLY A 857 67.21 4.02 13.89
N ASP A 858 66.11 4.75 13.74
CA ASP A 858 65.02 4.48 12.81
C ASP A 858 65.15 5.27 11.49
N GLY A 859 66.24 6.02 11.34
CA GLY A 859 66.55 6.89 10.20
C GLY A 859 66.34 8.39 10.46
N ASN A 860 65.69 8.77 11.56
CA ASN A 860 65.47 10.18 11.90
C ASN A 860 66.61 10.79 12.70
N LYS A 861 66.90 12.07 12.42
CA LYS A 861 67.93 12.88 13.06
C LYS A 861 67.42 14.27 13.45
N THR A 862 68.11 14.94 14.38
CA THR A 862 67.81 16.33 14.80
C THR A 862 69.06 17.05 15.32
N SER A 863 69.02 18.38 15.49
CA SER A 863 70.15 19.16 15.99
C SER A 863 69.77 20.14 17.11
N THR A 864 70.71 20.43 18.00
CA THR A 864 70.56 21.26 19.21
C THR A 864 71.80 22.12 19.43
N ASP A 865 71.70 23.34 19.95
CA ASP A 865 72.87 24.20 20.21
C ASP A 865 73.30 24.21 21.70
N PHE A 866 74.22 25.11 22.05
CA PHE A 866 74.70 25.35 23.42
C PHE A 866 73.58 25.43 24.48
N SER A 867 72.36 25.90 24.15
CA SER A 867 71.29 26.06 25.13
C SER A 867 70.68 24.73 25.61
N PHE A 868 70.96 23.61 24.94
CA PHE A 868 70.33 22.31 25.22
C PHE A 868 71.16 21.39 26.15
N MET A 869 72.32 21.84 26.63
CA MET A 869 73.18 21.05 27.51
C MET A 869 72.42 20.60 28.80
N GLY A 870 72.43 19.29 29.09
CA GLY A 870 71.83 18.72 30.31
C GLY A 870 70.32 18.46 30.26
N GLN A 871 69.68 18.48 29.10
CA GLN A 871 68.23 18.23 28.95
C GLN A 871 67.91 16.84 28.37
N THR A 872 66.73 16.30 28.74
CA THR A 872 66.21 15.01 28.24
C THR A 872 65.42 15.18 26.93
N MET A 873 65.76 14.37 25.93
CA MET A 873 65.08 14.21 24.66
C MET A 873 64.05 13.07 24.73
N TYR A 874 62.90 13.24 24.08
CA TYR A 874 61.80 12.26 24.06
C TYR A 874 61.47 11.85 22.62
N TYR A 875 61.26 10.56 22.36
CA TYR A 875 60.99 10.03 21.02
C TYR A 875 59.95 8.89 21.04
N THR A 876 59.12 8.76 20.00
CA THR A 876 58.09 7.69 19.90
C THR A 876 58.31 6.87 18.64
N TYR A 877 58.60 5.58 18.80
CA TYR A 877 58.73 4.66 17.67
C TYR A 877 57.38 4.19 17.14
N VAL A 878 57.28 4.12 15.80
CA VAL A 878 56.02 3.81 15.08
C VAL A 878 55.76 2.32 14.87
N ALA A 879 56.75 1.47 15.12
CA ALA A 879 56.64 0.01 15.04
C ALA A 879 57.21 -0.67 16.31
N VAL A 880 56.83 -1.92 16.54
CA VAL A 880 57.45 -2.77 17.56
C VAL A 880 58.78 -3.30 17.04
N ASP A 881 59.90 -2.79 17.57
CA ASP A 881 61.24 -3.25 17.23
C ASP A 881 62.28 -2.88 18.31
N THR A 882 63.59 -2.92 18.00
CA THR A 882 64.70 -2.44 18.84
C THR A 882 65.64 -1.51 18.05
N TYR A 883 65.92 -0.31 18.57
CA TYR A 883 66.54 0.80 17.84
C TYR A 883 67.87 1.29 18.48
N ASN A 884 68.83 1.78 17.67
CA ASN A 884 70.18 2.19 18.09
C ASN A 884 70.43 3.71 17.94
N VAL A 885 70.61 4.44 19.04
CA VAL A 885 70.71 5.91 19.09
C VAL A 885 72.17 6.42 19.13
N ALA A 886 72.47 7.59 18.55
CA ALA A 886 73.79 8.25 18.55
C ALA A 886 73.73 9.81 18.57
N VAL A 887 74.77 10.50 19.07
CA VAL A 887 74.82 11.99 19.16
C VAL A 887 76.24 12.55 18.94
N THR A 888 76.43 13.67 18.22
CA THR A 888 77.72 14.32 17.89
C THR A 888 77.70 15.85 18.06
N CYS A 889 78.71 16.50 18.68
CA CYS A 889 78.78 17.94 18.95
C CYS A 889 80.03 18.63 18.38
N THR A 890 79.93 19.87 17.85
CA THR A 890 80.98 20.57 17.06
C THR A 890 81.03 22.11 17.29
N ASN A 891 82.23 22.72 17.25
CA ASN A 891 82.42 24.18 17.15
C ASN A 891 83.65 24.61 16.34
N ARG A 892 84.00 25.91 16.33
CA ARG A 892 85.21 26.45 15.66
C ARG A 892 86.54 25.81 16.15
N VAL A 893 86.54 24.96 17.19
CA VAL A 893 87.74 24.32 17.77
C VAL A 893 87.76 22.78 17.63
N GLY A 894 86.63 22.06 17.55
CA GLY A 894 86.62 20.58 17.40
C GLY A 894 85.25 19.89 17.41
N SER A 895 85.20 18.53 17.38
CA SER A 895 83.96 17.71 17.34
C SER A 895 84.07 16.32 18.06
N VAL A 896 82.98 15.78 18.66
CA VAL A 896 82.94 14.55 19.53
C VAL A 896 81.57 13.79 19.51
N THR A 897 81.50 12.44 19.70
CA THR A 897 80.27 11.57 19.54
C THR A 897 79.99 10.52 20.67
N ALA A 898 78.72 10.13 20.93
CA ALA A 898 78.23 9.07 21.90
C ALA A 898 77.04 8.19 21.38
N ARG A 899 76.65 7.06 22.04
CA ARG A 899 75.60 6.05 21.58
C ARG A 899 74.81 5.26 22.67
N ALA A 900 73.58 4.75 22.37
CA ALA A 900 72.69 3.90 23.23
C ALA A 900 71.66 2.98 22.45
N VAL A 901 70.82 2.15 23.10
CA VAL A 901 69.86 1.17 22.47
C VAL A 901 68.48 1.07 23.17
N ALA A 902 67.35 1.10 22.44
CA ALA A 902 65.97 1.14 22.97
C ALA A 902 64.97 0.10 22.35
N PRO A 903 64.36 -0.82 23.13
CA PRO A 903 63.38 -1.81 22.64
C PRO A 903 61.89 -1.49 22.92
N VAL A 904 60.97 -1.95 22.05
CA VAL A 904 59.52 -1.65 22.07
C VAL A 904 58.63 -2.87 21.74
N ASP A 905 57.62 -3.20 22.57
CA ASP A 905 56.76 -4.41 22.40
C ASP A 905 55.28 -4.28 22.87
N ILE A 906 54.42 -5.27 22.55
CA ILE A 906 53.02 -5.40 23.02
C ILE A 906 52.91 -6.39 24.22
N PRO A 907 52.19 -6.07 25.31
CA PRO A 907 52.04 -6.98 26.47
C PRO A 907 51.25 -8.27 26.20
N ILE A 908 51.55 -9.34 26.95
CA ILE A 908 50.93 -10.68 26.84
C ILE A 908 49.69 -10.83 27.73
N ASP A 909 48.61 -11.42 27.22
CA ASP A 909 47.35 -11.65 27.96
C ASP A 909 46.52 -12.84 27.44
N GLY A 910 45.72 -13.45 28.33
CA GLY A 910 44.72 -14.51 28.05
C GLY A 910 45.26 -15.83 27.51
N VAL A 911 45.90 -16.66 28.36
CA VAL A 911 46.44 -17.99 28.01
C VAL A 911 45.46 -19.11 28.41
N ILE A 912 45.27 -20.15 27.58
CA ILE A 912 44.38 -21.30 27.85
C ILE A 912 45.05 -22.61 27.38
N ILE A 913 44.86 -23.73 28.09
CA ILE A 913 45.44 -25.06 27.80
C ILE A 913 44.34 -26.14 27.74
N SER A 914 44.45 -27.11 26.82
CA SER A 914 43.56 -28.30 26.74
C SER A 914 44.30 -29.57 26.29
N ASN A 915 43.71 -30.76 26.47
CA ASN A 915 44.29 -32.07 26.09
C ASN A 915 43.27 -33.02 25.44
N ASN A 916 43.75 -33.97 24.62
CA ASN A 916 42.88 -34.87 23.85
C ASN A 916 42.54 -36.22 24.51
N LYS A 917 43.37 -36.73 25.44
CA LYS A 917 43.12 -37.97 26.20
C LYS A 917 43.55 -37.81 27.66
N ARG A 918 42.82 -38.45 28.59
CA ARG A 918 43.14 -38.49 30.03
C ARG A 918 43.82 -39.78 30.47
N TYR A 919 43.33 -40.93 30.02
CA TYR A 919 43.90 -42.25 30.28
C TYR A 919 44.57 -42.76 29.01
N ILE A 920 45.80 -43.26 29.13
CA ILE A 920 46.64 -43.70 28.00
C ILE A 920 47.41 -44.98 28.36
N LYS A 921 47.77 -45.77 27.36
CA LYS A 921 48.73 -46.87 27.56
C LYS A 921 50.13 -46.31 27.78
N VAL A 922 50.97 -46.96 28.59
CA VAL A 922 52.39 -46.56 28.74
C VAL A 922 53.06 -46.56 27.36
N GLY A 923 53.78 -45.48 27.03
CA GLY A 923 54.39 -45.25 25.71
C GLY A 923 53.45 -44.66 24.64
N GLU A 924 52.15 -44.49 24.91
CA GLU A 924 51.22 -43.83 23.98
C GLU A 924 51.31 -42.29 24.08
N PRO A 925 51.38 -41.56 22.96
CA PRO A 925 51.45 -40.10 22.98
C PRO A 925 50.10 -39.42 23.20
N VAL A 926 50.10 -38.34 23.99
CA VAL A 926 48.96 -37.44 24.23
C VAL A 926 49.25 -36.04 23.65
N ARG A 927 48.21 -35.37 23.10
CA ARG A 927 48.31 -34.01 22.56
C ARG A 927 47.77 -32.98 23.55
N LEU A 928 48.47 -31.85 23.64
CA LEU A 928 48.19 -30.67 24.44
C LEU A 928 48.14 -29.46 23.51
N ASP A 929 47.16 -28.59 23.68
CA ASP A 929 46.97 -27.39 22.84
C ASP A 929 46.90 -26.12 23.68
N VAL A 930 47.64 -25.09 23.28
CA VAL A 930 47.77 -23.81 23.99
C VAL A 930 47.35 -22.65 23.11
N THR A 931 46.44 -21.79 23.58
CA THR A 931 46.03 -20.55 22.90
C THR A 931 46.38 -19.31 23.73
N VAL A 932 46.67 -18.19 23.06
CA VAL A 932 46.98 -16.89 23.70
C VAL A 932 46.21 -15.79 22.98
N GLN A 933 45.55 -14.90 23.72
CA GLN A 933 44.66 -13.89 23.13
C GLN A 933 45.38 -12.60 22.68
N LYS A 934 46.46 -12.20 23.36
CA LYS A 934 47.26 -11.01 23.01
C LYS A 934 48.74 -11.18 23.34
N GLY A 935 49.61 -10.61 22.52
CA GLY A 935 51.06 -10.53 22.71
C GLY A 935 51.82 -10.50 21.38
N THR A 936 53.09 -10.07 21.41
CA THR A 936 54.04 -10.11 20.28
C THR A 936 55.39 -10.65 20.73
N ARG A 937 56.17 -11.22 19.80
CA ARG A 937 57.52 -11.78 20.05
C ARG A 937 57.57 -12.71 21.28
N MET A 938 56.69 -13.72 21.27
CA MET A 938 56.38 -14.55 22.43
C MET A 938 57.23 -15.82 22.49
N LEU A 939 57.76 -16.13 23.67
CA LEU A 939 58.47 -17.37 24.00
C LEU A 939 57.61 -18.25 24.90
N TYR A 940 57.26 -19.44 24.43
CA TYR A 940 56.47 -20.45 25.13
C TYR A 940 57.38 -21.50 25.76
N THR A 941 57.04 -21.95 26.98
CA THR A 941 57.73 -23.03 27.70
C THR A 941 56.70 -23.91 28.41
N VAL A 942 56.84 -25.23 28.28
CA VAL A 942 55.90 -26.25 28.76
C VAL A 942 56.64 -27.23 29.67
N SER A 943 56.03 -27.65 30.78
CA SER A 943 56.53 -28.70 31.67
C SER A 943 55.50 -29.82 31.77
N TYR A 944 55.90 -31.06 31.51
CA TYR A 944 54.99 -32.22 31.38
C TYR A 944 54.81 -33.03 32.67
N GLY A 945 55.53 -32.67 33.74
CA GLY A 945 55.38 -33.27 35.07
C GLY A 945 56.24 -34.52 35.36
N ASP A 946 56.94 -35.05 34.36
CA ASP A 946 57.89 -36.18 34.47
C ASP A 946 59.36 -35.74 34.40
N ALA A 947 59.62 -34.47 34.75
CA ALA A 947 60.86 -33.73 34.56
C ALA A 947 61.27 -33.42 33.11
N SER A 948 60.48 -33.81 32.10
CA SER A 948 60.66 -33.31 30.72
C SER A 948 59.95 -31.98 30.48
N THR A 949 60.49 -31.19 29.53
CA THR A 949 59.96 -29.87 29.14
C THR A 949 59.98 -29.69 27.63
N GLY A 950 59.11 -28.82 27.14
CA GLY A 950 59.10 -28.33 25.75
C GLY A 950 59.28 -26.80 25.71
N SER A 951 59.76 -26.25 24.61
CA SER A 951 59.80 -24.80 24.40
C SER A 951 59.64 -24.45 22.92
N LEU A 952 59.12 -23.25 22.66
CA LEU A 952 58.80 -22.78 21.32
C LEU A 952 58.84 -21.25 21.28
N SER A 953 59.66 -20.67 20.40
CA SER A 953 59.69 -19.21 20.19
C SER A 953 58.88 -18.82 18.96
N ARG A 954 58.18 -17.69 19.05
CA ARG A 954 57.40 -17.08 17.97
C ARG A 954 57.73 -15.60 17.89
N ASP A 955 58.64 -15.28 16.97
CA ASP A 955 59.04 -13.90 16.66
C ASP A 955 58.00 -13.18 15.75
N ALA A 956 56.73 -13.35 16.08
CA ALA A 956 55.61 -12.78 15.37
C ALA A 956 55.31 -11.36 15.91
N ALA A 957 55.47 -10.37 15.05
CA ALA A 957 55.10 -8.98 15.32
C ALA A 957 53.59 -8.70 15.21
N LYS A 958 52.78 -9.70 14.83
CA LYS A 958 51.31 -9.63 14.79
C LYS A 958 50.71 -10.36 15.98
N ALA A 959 49.67 -9.78 16.57
CA ALA A 959 48.90 -10.42 17.63
C ALA A 959 48.20 -11.69 17.12
N PRO A 960 48.17 -12.78 17.92
CA PRO A 960 47.50 -14.03 17.55
C PRO A 960 45.98 -13.86 17.38
N SER A 961 45.38 -14.66 16.51
CA SER A 961 43.93 -14.76 16.33
C SER A 961 43.33 -15.86 17.21
N LEU A 962 42.01 -15.82 17.44
CA LEU A 962 41.33 -16.79 18.33
C LEU A 962 41.38 -18.26 17.86
N ALA A 963 41.82 -18.53 16.63
CA ALA A 963 41.98 -19.88 16.07
C ALA A 963 43.43 -20.40 16.17
N ASP A 964 44.39 -19.51 16.44
CA ASP A 964 45.81 -19.85 16.51
C ASP A 964 46.11 -20.57 17.84
N HIS A 965 46.45 -21.85 17.73
CA HIS A 965 46.84 -22.71 18.85
C HIS A 965 48.17 -23.37 18.54
N GLU A 966 49.03 -23.46 19.55
CA GLU A 966 50.30 -24.20 19.47
C GLU A 966 50.12 -25.58 20.13
N SER A 967 50.41 -26.63 19.37
CA SER A 967 50.26 -28.02 19.81
C SER A 967 51.57 -28.63 20.27
N PHE A 968 51.51 -29.32 21.41
CA PHE A 968 52.61 -30.09 22.00
C PHE A 968 52.18 -31.55 22.16
N THR A 969 53.09 -32.49 21.95
CA THR A 969 52.82 -33.93 22.10
C THR A 969 53.88 -34.60 22.95
N HIS A 970 53.47 -35.43 23.91
CA HIS A 970 54.38 -36.14 24.81
C HIS A 970 53.91 -37.57 25.08
N ALA A 971 54.83 -38.49 25.38
CA ALA A 971 54.54 -39.90 25.69
C ALA A 971 55.30 -40.34 26.95
N TYR A 972 54.58 -40.89 27.93
CA TYR A 972 55.14 -41.24 29.23
C TYR A 972 55.70 -42.66 29.23
N ALA A 973 56.97 -42.81 29.60
CA ALA A 973 57.72 -44.08 29.55
C ALA A 973 57.44 -45.04 30.73
N THR A 974 56.76 -44.56 31.78
CA THR A 974 56.37 -45.34 32.96
C THR A 974 54.90 -45.12 33.30
N ASP A 975 54.31 -46.01 34.09
CA ASP A 975 52.95 -45.83 34.59
C ASP A 975 52.90 -44.86 35.78
N GLY A 976 51.90 -43.98 35.82
CA GLY A 976 51.87 -42.86 36.76
C GLY A 976 50.75 -41.83 36.50
N SER A 977 50.78 -40.75 37.29
CA SER A 977 49.89 -39.58 37.20
C SER A 977 50.74 -38.31 37.03
N TYR A 978 50.44 -37.50 36.00
CA TYR A 978 51.29 -36.37 35.60
C TYR A 978 50.49 -35.07 35.42
N THR A 979 51.11 -33.94 35.80
CA THR A 979 50.51 -32.59 35.80
C THR A 979 51.29 -31.65 34.87
N VAL A 980 50.60 -30.91 34.00
CA VAL A 980 51.21 -30.10 32.94
C VAL A 980 51.05 -28.59 33.19
N LYS A 981 52.09 -27.80 32.91
CA LYS A 981 52.12 -26.33 33.04
C LYS A 981 52.71 -25.64 31.81
N VAL A 982 52.30 -24.38 31.55
CA VAL A 982 52.78 -23.57 30.40
C VAL A 982 53.03 -22.11 30.81
N ASN A 983 54.16 -21.51 30.39
CA ASN A 983 54.52 -20.11 30.58
C ASN A 983 54.87 -19.43 29.24
N VAL A 984 54.46 -18.17 29.03
CA VAL A 984 54.61 -17.36 27.81
C VAL A 984 55.18 -15.97 28.14
N SER A 985 56.26 -15.53 27.48
CA SER A 985 57.01 -14.29 27.80
C SER A 985 57.51 -13.47 26.60
N ASN A 986 57.77 -12.16 26.79
CA ASN A 986 58.44 -11.27 25.83
C ASN A 986 59.24 -10.14 26.53
N SER A 987 59.79 -9.16 25.79
CA SER A 987 60.67 -8.11 26.35
C SER A 987 59.97 -7.12 27.29
N TYR A 988 58.64 -7.21 27.45
CA TYR A 988 57.84 -6.35 28.32
C TYR A 988 57.22 -7.11 29.50
N GLY A 989 56.94 -8.42 29.40
CA GLY A 989 56.36 -9.20 30.51
C GLY A 989 56.08 -10.69 30.20
N TRP A 990 55.45 -11.40 31.14
CA TRP A 990 55.18 -12.86 31.05
C TRP A 990 53.91 -13.33 31.81
N LYS A 991 53.42 -14.55 31.49
CA LYS A 991 52.23 -15.22 32.08
C LYS A 991 52.35 -16.76 32.11
N GLU A 992 51.93 -17.41 33.21
CA GLU A 992 51.88 -18.88 33.38
C GLU A 992 50.43 -19.39 33.63
N GLU A 993 50.11 -20.59 33.13
CA GLU A 993 48.83 -21.30 33.27
C GLU A 993 49.05 -22.82 33.51
N THR A 994 48.07 -23.55 34.08
CA THR A 994 48.18 -25.00 34.44
C THR A 994 47.00 -25.81 33.90
N LEU A 995 47.24 -27.04 33.41
CA LEU A 995 46.17 -27.94 32.94
C LEU A 995 45.31 -28.46 34.10
N GLY A 996 43.99 -28.39 33.96
CA GLY A 996 43.05 -28.62 35.06
C GLY A 996 42.87 -30.07 35.55
N GLU A 997 43.25 -31.07 34.76
CA GLU A 997 43.10 -32.50 35.10
C GLU A 997 44.40 -33.27 34.79
N THR A 998 44.76 -34.25 35.63
CA THR A 998 46.01 -35.02 35.46
C THR A 998 45.89 -36.17 34.45
N ILE A 999 47.00 -36.46 33.77
CA ILE A 999 47.11 -37.52 32.76
C ILE A 999 47.60 -38.81 33.42
N MET A 1000 46.95 -39.93 33.12
CA MET A 1000 47.14 -41.23 33.77
C MET A 1000 47.64 -42.28 32.76
N ALA A 1001 48.86 -42.80 32.97
CA ALA A 1001 49.45 -43.86 32.13
C ALA A 1001 49.39 -45.22 32.83
N GLN A 1002 48.97 -46.28 32.13
CA GLN A 1002 48.76 -47.63 32.69
C GLN A 1002 49.19 -48.77 31.73
N TYR A 1003 49.60 -49.92 32.29
CA TYR A 1003 49.87 -51.14 31.52
C TYR A 1003 48.59 -51.98 31.30
N PRO A 1004 48.30 -52.49 30.08
CA PRO A 1004 47.11 -53.30 29.80
C PRO A 1004 47.17 -54.71 30.42
N VAL A 1005 46.02 -55.39 30.51
CA VAL A 1005 45.88 -56.73 31.11
C VAL A 1005 46.18 -57.85 30.11
N GLU A 1006 47.40 -58.40 30.16
CA GLU A 1006 47.86 -59.49 29.27
C GLU A 1006 48.72 -60.51 30.05
N GLY A 1007 48.86 -61.75 29.54
CA GLY A 1007 49.86 -62.72 30.03
C GLY A 1007 49.65 -63.35 31.42
N ILE A 1008 48.42 -63.60 31.86
CA ILE A 1008 48.09 -64.10 33.22
C ILE A 1008 47.92 -65.64 33.30
N ILE A 1009 48.37 -66.26 34.39
CA ILE A 1009 48.24 -67.70 34.70
C ILE A 1009 47.51 -67.92 36.03
N LEU A 1010 46.58 -68.87 36.09
CA LEU A 1010 45.86 -69.30 37.30
C LEU A 1010 46.21 -70.75 37.68
N ARG A 1011 46.49 -71.01 38.97
CA ARG A 1011 46.74 -72.36 39.55
C ARG A 1011 45.99 -72.52 40.88
N SER A 1012 45.86 -73.75 41.41
CA SER A 1012 45.32 -74.01 42.75
C SER A 1012 46.02 -75.17 43.46
N ASN A 1013 45.85 -75.29 44.79
CA ASN A 1013 46.37 -76.42 45.59
C ASN A 1013 45.40 -77.61 45.72
N SER A 1014 44.34 -77.66 44.91
CA SER A 1014 43.38 -78.77 44.86
C SER A 1014 44.05 -80.05 44.31
N PRO A 1015 43.73 -81.27 44.80
CA PRO A 1015 42.67 -81.61 45.76
C PRO A 1015 43.10 -81.63 47.24
N VAL A 1016 42.19 -81.24 48.13
CA VAL A 1016 42.43 -81.11 49.59
C VAL A 1016 41.37 -81.89 50.38
N ARG A 1017 41.76 -82.54 51.50
CA ARG A 1017 40.84 -83.36 52.33
C ARG A 1017 39.77 -82.52 53.04
N LEU A 1018 38.54 -83.05 53.08
CA LEU A 1018 37.35 -82.37 53.62
C LEU A 1018 37.43 -82.00 55.11
N SER A 1019 38.29 -82.66 55.90
CA SER A 1019 38.53 -82.28 57.30
C SER A 1019 39.14 -80.87 57.45
N SER A 1020 39.74 -80.31 56.40
CA SER A 1020 40.09 -78.88 56.32
C SER A 1020 39.17 -78.11 55.36
N GLY A 1021 38.92 -78.65 54.17
CA GLY A 1021 37.99 -78.12 53.17
C GLY A 1021 38.41 -76.80 52.51
N ASN A 1022 39.63 -76.30 52.76
CA ASN A 1022 40.07 -74.98 52.30
C ASN A 1022 40.95 -75.10 51.05
N VAL A 1023 40.52 -74.51 49.93
CA VAL A 1023 41.24 -74.53 48.64
C VAL A 1023 41.73 -73.12 48.33
N THR A 1024 42.99 -73.01 47.88
CA THR A 1024 43.66 -71.76 47.58
C THR A 1024 44.03 -71.69 46.11
N TYR A 1025 43.63 -70.58 45.48
CA TYR A 1025 43.92 -70.20 44.11
C TYR A 1025 45.07 -69.18 44.08
N PHE A 1026 45.87 -69.25 43.02
CA PHE A 1026 47.12 -68.52 42.84
C PHE A 1026 47.12 -67.89 41.45
N ILE A 1027 47.16 -66.56 41.35
CA ILE A 1027 47.32 -65.81 40.10
C ILE A 1027 48.75 -65.29 40.00
N SER A 1028 49.42 -65.62 38.90
CA SER A 1028 50.78 -65.19 38.55
C SER A 1028 50.83 -64.63 37.14
N VAL A 1029 51.78 -63.74 36.87
CA VAL A 1029 52.12 -63.28 35.52
C VAL A 1029 53.07 -64.29 34.85
N LEU A 1030 52.96 -64.46 33.53
CA LEU A 1030 53.84 -65.31 32.73
C LEU A 1030 55.23 -64.66 32.59
N GLU A 1031 56.30 -65.46 32.69
CA GLU A 1031 57.67 -64.95 32.81
C GLU A 1031 58.08 -64.14 31.57
N GLY A 1032 58.48 -62.87 31.79
CA GLY A 1032 58.81 -61.90 30.75
C GLY A 1032 57.70 -60.92 30.35
N ALA A 1033 56.46 -61.09 30.81
CA ALA A 1033 55.38 -60.13 30.58
C ALA A 1033 55.30 -59.05 31.69
N ASN A 1034 54.90 -57.83 31.32
CA ASN A 1034 54.77 -56.72 32.27
C ASN A 1034 53.51 -56.88 33.15
N PRO A 1035 53.59 -56.68 34.47
CA PRO A 1035 52.44 -56.80 35.36
C PRO A 1035 51.45 -55.64 35.15
N PRO A 1036 50.14 -55.92 34.93
CA PRO A 1036 49.15 -54.89 34.65
C PRO A 1036 48.92 -53.96 35.83
N THR A 1037 48.62 -52.69 35.57
CA THR A 1037 48.39 -51.69 36.63
C THR A 1037 47.01 -51.04 36.57
N GLY A 1038 46.48 -50.70 37.75
CA GLY A 1038 45.09 -50.30 37.93
C GLY A 1038 44.06 -51.41 37.74
N ALA A 1039 44.47 -52.69 37.77
CA ALA A 1039 43.61 -53.84 37.45
C ALA A 1039 42.81 -54.39 38.65
N TYR A 1040 41.60 -54.85 38.38
CA TYR A 1040 40.68 -55.44 39.36
C TYR A 1040 40.17 -56.83 38.91
N ALA A 1041 40.00 -57.74 39.87
CA ALA A 1041 39.49 -59.11 39.68
C ALA A 1041 38.03 -59.27 40.13
N VAL A 1042 37.31 -60.20 39.50
CA VAL A 1042 35.96 -60.66 39.88
C VAL A 1042 35.91 -62.18 39.80
N TRP A 1043 35.49 -62.86 40.88
CA TRP A 1043 35.56 -64.33 41.02
C TRP A 1043 34.19 -65.01 41.15
N SER A 1044 34.07 -66.24 40.64
CA SER A 1044 32.95 -67.16 40.86
C SER A 1044 33.45 -68.59 41.14
N PHE A 1045 33.03 -69.21 42.25
CA PHE A 1045 33.60 -70.47 42.74
C PHE A 1045 32.81 -71.75 42.40
N GLY A 1046 31.57 -71.62 41.90
CA GLY A 1046 30.79 -72.75 41.36
C GLY A 1046 30.08 -73.66 42.37
N ASP A 1047 30.13 -73.34 43.67
CA ASP A 1047 29.50 -74.09 44.78
C ASP A 1047 28.19 -73.45 45.30
N ASN A 1048 27.55 -72.62 44.47
CA ASN A 1048 26.44 -71.72 44.82
C ASN A 1048 26.77 -70.60 45.83
N SER A 1049 28.04 -70.34 46.12
CA SER A 1049 28.45 -69.07 46.76
C SER A 1049 28.33 -67.87 45.79
N PRO A 1050 28.04 -66.65 46.30
CA PRO A 1050 27.85 -65.46 45.45
C PRO A 1050 29.17 -64.95 44.84
N VAL A 1051 29.06 -64.41 43.62
CA VAL A 1051 30.15 -63.78 42.85
C VAL A 1051 30.69 -62.56 43.60
N THR A 1052 32.02 -62.37 43.61
CA THR A 1052 32.65 -61.25 44.35
C THR A 1052 32.43 -59.91 43.66
N THR A 1053 32.36 -58.82 44.44
CA THR A 1053 32.52 -57.47 43.89
C THR A 1053 33.94 -57.27 43.33
N PRO A 1054 34.16 -56.29 42.41
CA PRO A 1054 35.48 -56.01 41.86
C PRO A 1054 36.52 -55.74 42.95
N GLU A 1055 37.51 -56.61 43.07
CA GLU A 1055 38.57 -56.51 44.07
C GLU A 1055 39.93 -56.20 43.40
N PRO A 1056 40.60 -55.10 43.78
CA PRO A 1056 41.86 -54.68 43.17
C PRO A 1056 43.02 -55.65 43.46
N ILE A 1057 43.86 -55.90 42.44
CA ILE A 1057 44.97 -56.84 42.52
C ILE A 1057 46.29 -56.08 42.74
N TYR A 1058 46.64 -55.84 44.00
CA TYR A 1058 47.69 -54.86 44.34
C TYR A 1058 49.15 -55.33 44.16
N ASP A 1059 49.45 -56.63 44.21
CA ASP A 1059 50.83 -57.10 44.51
C ASP A 1059 51.44 -58.08 43.48
N LEU A 1060 50.89 -58.13 42.25
CA LEU A 1060 51.45 -58.95 41.16
C LEU A 1060 52.87 -58.55 40.73
N ARG A 1061 53.41 -57.42 41.23
CA ARG A 1061 54.78 -56.96 40.91
C ARG A 1061 55.87 -57.72 41.66
N GLN A 1062 55.60 -58.32 42.84
CA GLN A 1062 56.63 -59.03 43.61
C GLN A 1062 56.21 -60.38 44.22
N LYS A 1063 54.93 -60.79 44.16
CA LYS A 1063 54.52 -62.17 44.47
C LYS A 1063 53.18 -62.57 43.85
N THR A 1064 52.93 -63.89 43.81
CA THR A 1064 51.68 -64.50 43.34
C THR A 1064 50.49 -64.03 44.18
N TYR A 1065 49.44 -63.50 43.55
CA TYR A 1065 48.21 -63.12 44.27
C TYR A 1065 47.44 -64.38 44.70
N MET A 1066 47.11 -64.48 45.98
CA MET A 1066 46.50 -65.67 46.58
C MET A 1066 45.06 -65.39 47.05
N ARG A 1067 44.13 -66.27 46.68
CA ARG A 1067 42.73 -66.24 47.17
C ARG A 1067 42.30 -67.61 47.67
N SER A 1068 41.84 -67.70 48.91
CA SER A 1068 41.33 -68.95 49.50
C SER A 1068 39.81 -68.94 49.60
N HIS A 1069 39.18 -70.09 49.35
CA HIS A 1069 37.74 -70.34 49.56
C HIS A 1069 37.52 -71.72 50.17
N ARG A 1070 36.55 -71.84 51.08
CA ARG A 1070 36.32 -73.07 51.86
C ARG A 1070 35.08 -73.81 51.37
N PHE A 1071 35.30 -74.98 50.76
CA PHE A 1071 34.26 -75.87 50.28
C PHE A 1071 33.84 -76.85 51.39
N MET A 1072 32.54 -76.89 51.68
CA MET A 1072 31.98 -77.61 52.84
C MET A 1072 31.52 -79.05 52.53
N ILE A 1073 31.57 -79.47 51.27
CA ILE A 1073 31.06 -80.75 50.76
C ILE A 1073 32.08 -81.38 49.80
N ASN A 1074 32.25 -82.70 49.81
CA ASN A 1074 33.23 -83.38 48.96
C ASN A 1074 32.69 -83.56 47.53
N ASN A 1075 33.05 -82.65 46.62
CA ASN A 1075 32.71 -82.72 45.20
C ASN A 1075 33.73 -81.94 44.35
N THR A 1076 33.66 -82.05 43.03
CA THR A 1076 34.45 -81.25 42.08
C THR A 1076 33.67 -80.02 41.63
N PHE A 1077 34.28 -78.83 41.75
CA PHE A 1077 33.68 -77.53 41.39
C PHE A 1077 34.57 -76.79 40.38
N THR A 1078 33.98 -75.96 39.52
CA THR A 1078 34.71 -75.17 38.50
C THR A 1078 34.69 -73.69 38.88
N THR A 1079 35.87 -73.08 38.99
CA THR A 1079 36.05 -71.68 39.43
C THR A 1079 36.58 -70.82 38.28
N THR A 1080 36.08 -69.60 38.14
CA THR A 1080 36.46 -68.63 37.09
C THR A 1080 36.76 -67.25 37.68
N VAL A 1081 37.63 -66.49 37.00
CA VAL A 1081 38.03 -65.12 37.37
C VAL A 1081 38.13 -64.22 36.12
N ASN A 1082 37.69 -62.98 36.23
CA ASN A 1082 37.80 -61.95 35.18
C ASN A 1082 38.63 -60.76 35.69
N ILE A 1083 39.51 -60.20 34.86
CA ILE A 1083 40.47 -59.12 35.23
C ILE A 1083 40.51 -58.06 34.13
N SER A 1084 40.36 -56.78 34.46
CA SER A 1084 40.40 -55.67 33.48
C SER A 1084 40.88 -54.33 34.07
N ASN A 1085 41.16 -53.34 33.21
CA ASN A 1085 41.46 -51.95 33.57
C ASN A 1085 40.94 -50.95 32.50
N GLN A 1086 41.18 -49.64 32.71
CA GLN A 1086 40.56 -48.54 31.94
C GLN A 1086 41.07 -48.38 30.49
N VAL A 1087 42.14 -49.08 30.09
CA VAL A 1087 42.75 -48.95 28.75
C VAL A 1087 42.41 -50.14 27.83
N SER A 1088 41.29 -50.84 28.11
CA SER A 1088 40.96 -52.15 27.51
C SER A 1088 39.59 -52.28 26.80
N HIS A 1089 38.75 -51.25 26.64
CA HIS A 1089 37.43 -51.33 25.97
C HIS A 1089 36.96 -50.00 25.31
N GLU A 1090 36.62 -49.96 23.98
CA GLU A 1090 35.60 -49.10 23.26
C GLU A 1090 35.80 -48.97 21.71
N ASP A 1091 34.77 -48.54 20.94
CA ASP A 1091 34.66 -48.59 19.44
C ASP A 1091 34.45 -47.21 18.69
N PRO A 1092 34.91 -47.06 17.41
CA PRO A 1092 34.89 -45.80 16.63
C PRO A 1092 33.63 -45.48 15.75
N VAL A 1093 33.58 -44.28 15.16
CA VAL A 1093 32.50 -43.75 14.27
C VAL A 1093 32.80 -43.92 12.76
N GLY A 1094 31.77 -43.83 11.91
CA GLY A 1094 31.88 -43.96 10.45
C GLY A 1094 31.80 -42.63 9.66
N ASN A 1095 32.00 -42.72 8.34
CA ASN A 1095 31.97 -41.59 7.40
C ASN A 1095 30.61 -40.90 7.28
N VAL A 1096 30.63 -39.62 6.93
CA VAL A 1096 29.47 -38.73 6.74
C VAL A 1096 29.37 -38.17 5.32
N SER A 1097 28.16 -37.79 4.91
CA SER A 1097 27.87 -37.19 3.59
C SER A 1097 26.77 -36.14 3.71
N LEU A 1098 26.84 -35.07 2.90
CA LEU A 1098 25.94 -33.91 2.93
C LEU A 1098 25.57 -33.50 1.49
N SER A 1099 24.31 -33.11 1.27
CA SER A 1099 23.79 -32.66 -0.04
C SER A 1099 22.64 -31.66 0.12
N SER A 1100 22.35 -30.88 -0.92
CA SER A 1100 21.20 -29.96 -0.99
C SER A 1100 20.46 -30.07 -2.33
N GLN A 1101 19.18 -29.65 -2.34
CA GLN A 1101 18.38 -29.61 -3.57
C GLN A 1101 18.68 -28.34 -4.38
N LEU A 1102 19.53 -28.45 -5.41
CA LEU A 1102 19.84 -27.37 -6.36
C LEU A 1102 18.92 -27.41 -7.59
N PRO A 1103 18.61 -26.26 -8.24
CA PRO A 1103 19.02 -24.90 -7.90
C PRO A 1103 18.22 -24.29 -6.75
N THR A 1104 18.87 -23.41 -5.98
CA THR A 1104 18.30 -22.75 -4.79
C THR A 1104 18.15 -21.24 -4.99
N TYR A 1105 17.01 -20.70 -4.54
CA TYR A 1105 16.61 -19.32 -4.81
C TYR A 1105 16.37 -18.53 -3.52
N TYR A 1106 16.59 -17.21 -3.58
CA TYR A 1106 16.41 -16.36 -2.41
C TYR A 1106 14.97 -16.44 -1.86
N ARG A 1107 14.82 -16.51 -0.53
CA ARG A 1107 13.55 -16.63 0.21
C ARG A 1107 12.70 -17.89 -0.09
N GLU A 1108 13.23 -18.89 -0.79
CA GLU A 1108 12.67 -20.25 -0.81
C GLU A 1108 13.42 -21.14 0.21
N PRO A 1109 12.76 -22.11 0.86
CA PRO A 1109 13.39 -22.98 1.83
C PRO A 1109 14.31 -24.01 1.14
N THR A 1110 15.61 -23.94 1.44
CA THR A 1110 16.61 -24.91 1.01
C THR A 1110 16.63 -26.10 1.97
N VAL A 1111 16.45 -27.31 1.44
CA VAL A 1111 16.52 -28.55 2.22
C VAL A 1111 17.89 -29.22 2.05
N PHE A 1112 18.58 -29.41 3.17
CA PHE A 1112 19.83 -30.15 3.30
C PHE A 1112 19.55 -31.57 3.79
N ASN A 1113 20.09 -32.57 3.11
CA ASN A 1113 19.95 -33.99 3.48
C ASN A 1113 21.35 -34.57 3.72
N PHE A 1114 21.54 -35.24 4.86
CA PHE A 1114 22.82 -35.83 5.23
C PHE A 1114 22.69 -37.22 5.84
N GLN A 1115 23.67 -38.07 5.54
CA GLN A 1115 23.72 -39.48 5.94
C GLN A 1115 25.08 -39.87 6.54
N VAL A 1116 25.00 -40.78 7.50
CA VAL A 1116 26.10 -41.30 8.32
C VAL A 1116 26.15 -42.82 8.18
N THR A 1117 27.32 -43.37 7.88
CA THR A 1117 27.49 -44.82 7.62
C THR A 1117 27.43 -45.68 8.89
N SER A 1118 28.05 -45.22 9.98
CA SER A 1118 27.91 -45.79 11.32
C SER A 1118 28.05 -44.69 12.36
N ARG A 1119 27.22 -44.73 13.41
CA ARG A 1119 27.22 -43.70 14.45
C ARG A 1119 28.34 -43.89 15.48
N GLY A 1120 28.81 -45.11 15.71
CA GLY A 1120 29.71 -45.43 16.83
C GLY A 1120 29.08 -45.16 18.21
N SER A 1121 29.79 -45.51 19.29
CA SER A 1121 29.29 -45.33 20.66
C SER A 1121 29.39 -43.86 21.12
N GLN A 1122 28.33 -43.34 21.77
CA GLN A 1122 28.24 -41.98 22.34
C GLN A 1122 28.68 -40.83 21.40
N SER A 1123 28.02 -40.68 20.24
CA SER A 1123 28.43 -39.73 19.20
C SER A 1123 27.47 -38.54 18.96
N CYS A 1124 28.06 -37.41 18.56
CA CYS A 1124 27.39 -36.12 18.36
C CYS A 1124 27.57 -35.60 16.92
N LEU A 1125 26.61 -34.80 16.44
CA LEU A 1125 26.59 -34.20 15.09
C LEU A 1125 26.41 -32.67 15.17
N LYS A 1126 27.02 -31.92 14.25
CA LYS A 1126 26.85 -30.45 14.11
C LYS A 1126 26.79 -30.05 12.64
N LEU A 1127 25.86 -29.16 12.31
CA LEU A 1127 25.65 -28.52 11.01
C LEU A 1127 25.80 -27.00 11.12
N SER A 1128 26.58 -26.38 10.24
CA SER A 1128 26.80 -24.93 10.19
C SER A 1128 26.45 -24.41 8.79
N LEU A 1129 25.64 -23.34 8.68
CA LEU A 1129 25.02 -22.91 7.41
C LEU A 1129 25.79 -21.82 6.65
N GLY A 1130 26.93 -21.36 7.17
CA GLY A 1130 27.78 -20.37 6.50
C GLY A 1130 27.33 -18.91 6.62
N ASP A 1131 26.23 -18.62 7.32
CA ASP A 1131 25.68 -17.28 7.56
C ASP A 1131 25.51 -16.94 9.07
N ASN A 1132 26.28 -17.64 9.92
CA ASN A 1132 26.20 -17.66 11.38
C ASN A 1132 24.96 -18.36 12.00
N ASN A 1133 24.15 -19.06 11.21
CA ASN A 1133 23.09 -19.96 11.72
C ASN A 1133 23.54 -21.44 11.67
N GLY A 1134 22.91 -22.31 12.47
CA GLY A 1134 23.22 -23.75 12.46
C GLY A 1134 22.40 -24.62 13.40
N ALA A 1135 22.74 -25.91 13.47
CA ALA A 1135 22.09 -26.91 14.33
C ALA A 1135 23.06 -27.97 14.89
N ILE A 1136 22.78 -28.50 16.07
CA ILE A 1136 23.52 -29.62 16.71
C ILE A 1136 22.54 -30.77 16.98
N PHE A 1137 22.94 -32.00 16.66
CA PHE A 1137 22.12 -33.20 16.78
C PHE A 1137 22.79 -34.24 17.69
N GLY A 1138 22.07 -34.78 18.66
CA GLY A 1138 22.54 -35.91 19.48
C GLY A 1138 21.70 -36.16 20.73
N GLN A 1139 22.21 -36.96 21.67
CA GLN A 1139 21.59 -37.12 22.99
C GLN A 1139 21.99 -36.00 23.96
N ARG A 1140 21.51 -36.03 25.21
CA ARG A 1140 21.76 -34.95 26.19
C ARG A 1140 23.25 -34.63 26.41
N HIS A 1141 24.14 -35.61 26.31
CA HIS A 1141 25.60 -35.39 26.44
C HIS A 1141 26.18 -34.50 25.31
N CYS A 1142 25.50 -34.41 24.16
CA CYS A 1142 25.88 -33.56 23.03
C CYS A 1142 25.42 -32.10 23.15
N ARG A 1143 24.60 -31.75 24.16
CA ARG A 1143 24.05 -30.40 24.29
C ARG A 1143 25.05 -29.49 25.03
N PRO A 1144 25.52 -28.38 24.42
CA PRO A 1144 26.41 -27.44 25.11
C PRO A 1144 25.75 -26.77 26.31
N SER A 1145 26.54 -26.49 27.35
CA SER A 1145 26.09 -25.83 28.59
C SER A 1145 25.60 -24.39 28.39
N VAL A 1146 26.08 -23.71 27.33
CA VAL A 1146 25.65 -22.38 26.91
C VAL A 1146 25.37 -22.43 25.41
N MET A 1147 24.17 -21.98 25.01
CA MET A 1147 23.76 -21.93 23.60
C MET A 1147 24.22 -20.62 22.96
N VAL A 1148 24.86 -20.70 21.80
CA VAL A 1148 25.18 -19.53 20.98
C VAL A 1148 23.90 -19.06 20.29
N ALA A 1149 23.69 -17.75 20.23
CA ALA A 1149 22.54 -17.17 19.52
C ALA A 1149 22.50 -17.69 18.07
N ASN A 1150 21.30 -18.07 17.61
CA ASN A 1150 21.01 -18.60 16.27
C ASN A 1150 21.53 -20.02 15.93
N VAL A 1151 22.02 -20.79 16.93
CA VAL A 1151 22.27 -22.24 16.77
C VAL A 1151 21.24 -23.05 17.57
N THR A 1152 20.62 -24.04 16.93
CA THR A 1152 19.55 -24.87 17.55
C THR A 1152 20.04 -26.26 17.94
N PHE A 1153 19.56 -26.82 19.06
CA PHE A 1153 19.86 -28.19 19.48
C PHE A 1153 18.65 -29.09 19.24
N ILE A 1154 18.84 -30.18 18.52
CA ILE A 1154 17.81 -31.10 18.05
C ILE A 1154 18.13 -32.49 18.62
N PRO A 1155 17.40 -32.95 19.66
CA PRO A 1155 17.66 -34.27 20.24
C PRO A 1155 17.29 -35.37 19.24
N VAL A 1156 18.20 -36.32 19.02
CA VAL A 1156 17.99 -37.47 18.11
C VAL A 1156 18.46 -38.79 18.74
N PRO A 1157 17.84 -39.94 18.39
CA PRO A 1157 18.28 -41.26 18.85
C PRO A 1157 19.71 -41.60 18.42
N GLU A 1158 20.44 -42.36 19.24
CA GLU A 1158 21.84 -42.71 18.98
C GLU A 1158 22.06 -43.47 17.66
N ASN A 1159 21.11 -44.33 17.29
CA ASN A 1159 21.14 -45.15 16.08
C ASN A 1159 20.60 -44.45 14.82
N GLN A 1160 20.13 -43.20 14.89
CA GLN A 1160 19.66 -42.49 13.70
C GLN A 1160 20.85 -42.10 12.81
N THR A 1161 20.80 -42.49 11.53
CA THR A 1161 21.89 -42.31 10.56
C THR A 1161 21.56 -41.38 9.39
N SER A 1162 20.30 -40.94 9.24
CA SER A 1162 19.85 -40.06 8.16
C SER A 1162 19.06 -38.88 8.72
N PHE A 1163 19.32 -37.68 8.22
CA PHE A 1163 18.78 -36.43 8.74
C PHE A 1163 18.50 -35.44 7.61
N ASN A 1164 17.39 -34.72 7.72
CA ASN A 1164 17.01 -33.64 6.81
C ASN A 1164 16.78 -32.35 7.61
N TYR A 1165 17.29 -31.22 7.12
CA TYR A 1165 17.16 -29.92 7.77
C TYR A 1165 16.85 -28.83 6.74
N SER A 1166 15.88 -27.96 7.02
CA SER A 1166 15.41 -26.93 6.08
C SER A 1166 15.74 -25.54 6.60
N TYR A 1167 16.31 -24.68 5.74
CA TYR A 1167 16.69 -23.32 6.07
C TYR A 1167 16.45 -22.36 4.90
N MET A 1168 16.08 -21.11 5.18
CA MET A 1168 15.70 -20.11 4.17
C MET A 1168 16.67 -18.93 4.19
N TYR A 1169 17.48 -18.80 3.14
CA TYR A 1169 18.39 -17.66 2.98
C TYR A 1169 17.62 -16.42 2.51
N ILE A 1170 17.74 -15.33 3.28
CA ILE A 1170 17.06 -14.05 3.01
C ILE A 1170 17.90 -13.08 2.16
N TYR A 1171 19.17 -13.38 1.94
CA TYR A 1171 20.12 -12.64 1.12
C TYR A 1171 20.65 -13.51 -0.03
N ARG A 1172 21.10 -12.85 -1.11
CA ARG A 1172 21.64 -13.49 -2.31
C ARG A 1172 23.15 -13.66 -2.18
N GLY A 1173 23.72 -14.73 -2.72
CA GLY A 1173 25.16 -14.99 -2.71
C GLY A 1173 25.52 -16.44 -2.46
N ASN A 1174 26.81 -16.69 -2.25
CA ASN A 1174 27.37 -18.03 -2.10
C ASN A 1174 27.72 -18.30 -0.63
N TYR A 1175 27.31 -19.46 -0.14
CA TYR A 1175 27.50 -19.91 1.24
C TYR A 1175 28.18 -21.28 1.27
N SER A 1176 28.93 -21.57 2.34
CA SER A 1176 29.59 -22.85 2.56
C SER A 1176 29.03 -23.53 3.80
N VAL A 1177 28.39 -24.68 3.62
CA VAL A 1177 27.69 -25.42 4.69
C VAL A 1177 28.56 -26.60 5.14
N GLU A 1178 28.78 -26.77 6.44
CA GLU A 1178 29.63 -27.84 6.99
C GLU A 1178 28.87 -28.76 7.95
N LEU A 1179 29.12 -30.07 7.88
CA LEU A 1179 28.62 -31.09 8.81
C LEU A 1179 29.77 -31.89 9.44
N THR A 1180 29.72 -32.11 10.75
CA THR A 1180 30.73 -32.85 11.55
C THR A 1180 30.08 -33.90 12.46
N LEU A 1181 30.66 -35.09 12.59
CA LEU A 1181 30.28 -36.21 13.48
C LEU A 1181 31.48 -36.65 14.33
N TRP A 1182 31.32 -36.89 15.64
CA TRP A 1182 32.42 -37.33 16.50
C TRP A 1182 31.99 -38.13 17.74
N ASN A 1183 32.91 -38.95 18.27
CA ASN A 1183 32.90 -39.51 19.63
C ASN A 1183 34.30 -39.41 20.28
N PHE A 1184 34.50 -39.98 21.47
CA PHE A 1184 35.80 -39.95 22.17
C PHE A 1184 36.93 -40.73 21.48
N VAL A 1185 36.61 -41.58 20.50
CA VAL A 1185 37.58 -42.42 19.77
C VAL A 1185 37.94 -41.80 18.41
N SER A 1186 37.02 -41.09 17.74
CA SER A 1186 37.16 -40.71 16.32
C SER A 1186 36.17 -39.62 15.86
N SER A 1187 36.50 -38.92 14.76
CA SER A 1187 35.72 -37.79 14.21
C SER A 1187 35.80 -37.72 12.67
N GLN A 1188 34.76 -37.18 12.01
CA GLN A 1188 34.59 -37.05 10.56
C GLN A 1188 33.80 -35.78 10.18
N SER A 1189 34.17 -35.08 9.11
CA SER A 1189 33.42 -33.90 8.62
C SER A 1189 33.38 -33.77 7.08
N VAL A 1190 32.44 -32.96 6.58
CA VAL A 1190 32.24 -32.68 5.14
C VAL A 1190 31.69 -31.25 4.92
N VAL A 1191 32.15 -30.58 3.86
CA VAL A 1191 31.74 -29.21 3.47
C VAL A 1191 31.05 -29.24 2.11
N TRP A 1192 29.98 -28.45 1.96
CA TRP A 1192 29.14 -28.37 0.77
C TRP A 1192 28.86 -26.90 0.38
N PRO A 1193 29.33 -26.42 -0.78
CA PRO A 1193 29.06 -25.05 -1.25
C PRO A 1193 27.67 -24.94 -1.89
N ILE A 1194 27.04 -23.77 -1.76
CA ILE A 1194 25.72 -23.46 -2.31
C ILE A 1194 25.61 -22.01 -2.79
N GLU A 1195 24.94 -21.79 -3.91
CA GLU A 1195 24.64 -20.48 -4.49
C GLU A 1195 23.13 -20.19 -4.39
N ILE A 1196 22.79 -19.02 -3.85
CA ILE A 1196 21.41 -18.54 -3.69
C ILE A 1196 21.11 -17.51 -4.78
N ALA A 1197 20.47 -17.98 -5.84
CA ALA A 1197 20.23 -17.24 -7.07
C ALA A 1197 18.86 -16.51 -7.11
N ASP A 1198 18.61 -15.76 -8.18
CA ASP A 1198 17.30 -15.17 -8.47
C ASP A 1198 16.33 -16.19 -9.10
N LEU A 1199 15.04 -16.04 -8.77
CA LEU A 1199 13.97 -16.89 -9.28
C LEU A 1199 13.95 -16.90 -10.83
N PRO A 1200 13.83 -18.07 -11.49
CA PRO A 1200 14.14 -18.20 -12.92
C PRO A 1200 12.99 -17.78 -13.84
N CYS A 1201 11.79 -17.52 -13.32
CA CYS A 1201 10.60 -17.22 -14.11
C CYS A 1201 9.69 -16.18 -13.45
N ASP A 1202 9.07 -15.32 -14.26
CA ASP A 1202 8.12 -14.31 -13.80
C ASP A 1202 6.76 -14.92 -13.44
N TYR A 1203 6.07 -14.29 -12.50
CA TYR A 1203 4.76 -14.69 -11.98
C TYR A 1203 3.63 -14.53 -13.06
N PRO A 1204 3.00 -15.62 -13.59
CA PRO A 1204 2.01 -15.53 -14.69
C PRO A 1204 0.71 -14.74 -14.39
N ILE A 1205 0.06 -14.24 -15.44
CA ILE A 1205 -1.16 -13.42 -15.42
C ILE A 1205 -2.29 -14.15 -16.15
N VAL A 1206 -3.51 -14.15 -15.59
CA VAL A 1206 -4.68 -14.91 -16.09
C VAL A 1206 -5.93 -14.04 -16.06
N ARG A 1207 -6.78 -14.09 -17.10
CA ARG A 1207 -8.06 -13.35 -17.19
C ARG A 1207 -9.13 -14.17 -17.91
N ILE A 1208 -10.35 -14.25 -17.36
CA ILE A 1208 -11.52 -14.79 -18.07
C ILE A 1208 -12.09 -13.69 -18.97
N ASP A 1209 -12.43 -14.03 -20.21
CA ASP A 1209 -12.90 -13.04 -21.18
C ASP A 1209 -14.41 -12.74 -21.01
N SER A 1210 -14.78 -11.47 -21.06
CA SER A 1210 -16.16 -10.93 -21.08
C SER A 1210 -17.12 -11.11 -19.88
N GLU A 1211 -16.81 -11.84 -18.80
CA GLU A 1211 -17.72 -11.97 -17.62
C GLU A 1211 -17.19 -11.32 -16.32
N GLY A 1212 -16.60 -10.13 -16.45
CA GLY A 1212 -16.31 -9.28 -15.30
C GLY A 1212 -17.58 -8.66 -14.71
N THR A 1213 -17.95 -9.06 -13.50
CA THR A 1213 -18.79 -8.32 -12.53
C THR A 1213 -20.25 -8.02 -12.88
N LYS A 1214 -20.70 -8.15 -14.14
CA LYS A 1214 -22.04 -7.72 -14.59
C LYS A 1214 -22.67 -8.53 -15.74
N THR A 1215 -22.60 -9.86 -15.71
CA THR A 1215 -23.49 -10.71 -16.53
C THR A 1215 -24.46 -11.48 -15.64
N SER A 1216 -25.75 -11.46 -15.98
CA SER A 1216 -26.78 -12.20 -15.24
C SER A 1216 -26.57 -13.71 -15.38
N PRO A 1217 -26.81 -14.52 -14.31
CA PRO A 1217 -26.38 -15.91 -14.27
C PRO A 1217 -26.98 -16.78 -15.38
N ARG A 1218 -26.10 -17.40 -16.17
CA ARG A 1218 -26.45 -18.34 -17.24
C ARG A 1218 -26.99 -19.65 -16.64
N LYS A 1219 -28.33 -19.82 -16.67
CA LYS A 1219 -28.96 -21.08 -16.25
C LYS A 1219 -28.70 -22.18 -17.29
N VAL A 1220 -27.87 -23.14 -16.91
CA VAL A 1220 -27.55 -24.35 -17.69
C VAL A 1220 -28.09 -25.56 -16.92
N LYS A 1221 -28.72 -26.53 -17.59
CA LYS A 1221 -29.23 -27.72 -16.89
C LYS A 1221 -28.07 -28.59 -16.42
N LYS A 1222 -28.28 -29.40 -15.38
CA LYS A 1222 -27.25 -30.30 -14.82
C LYS A 1222 -26.67 -31.31 -15.84
N SER A 1223 -27.39 -31.56 -16.94
CA SER A 1223 -27.00 -32.42 -18.06
C SER A 1223 -26.27 -31.68 -19.21
N GLU A 1224 -26.17 -30.35 -19.16
CA GLU A 1224 -25.58 -29.50 -20.19
C GLU A 1224 -24.24 -28.91 -19.70
N PRO A 1225 -23.19 -28.83 -20.53
CA PRO A 1225 -21.88 -28.31 -20.11
C PRO A 1225 -21.84 -26.78 -20.04
N LEU A 1226 -21.25 -26.23 -18.97
CA LEU A 1226 -20.90 -24.81 -18.85
C LEU A 1226 -19.44 -24.61 -19.28
N VAL A 1227 -19.17 -23.65 -20.17
CA VAL A 1227 -17.84 -23.38 -20.75
C VAL A 1227 -17.46 -21.91 -20.54
N LEU A 1228 -16.24 -21.67 -20.06
CA LEU A 1228 -15.70 -20.34 -19.72
C LEU A 1228 -14.31 -20.14 -20.40
N PRO A 1229 -14.10 -19.13 -21.25
CA PRO A 1229 -12.83 -18.87 -21.94
C PRO A 1229 -11.88 -17.95 -21.14
N ALA A 1230 -10.56 -18.18 -21.22
CA ALA A 1230 -9.55 -17.36 -20.51
C ALA A 1230 -8.27 -17.08 -21.32
N ASP A 1231 -7.75 -15.84 -21.23
CA ASP A 1231 -6.42 -15.39 -21.67
C ASP A 1231 -5.39 -15.62 -20.55
N VAL A 1232 -4.20 -16.11 -20.92
CA VAL A 1232 -3.12 -16.51 -20.02
C VAL A 1232 -1.79 -16.05 -20.60
N ARG A 1233 -1.02 -15.28 -19.82
CA ARG A 1233 0.29 -14.75 -20.23
C ARG A 1233 1.35 -15.04 -19.19
N TYR A 1234 2.52 -15.50 -19.64
CA TYR A 1234 3.63 -15.89 -18.79
C TYR A 1234 4.98 -15.66 -19.49
N LYS A 1235 6.05 -15.55 -18.71
CA LYS A 1235 7.42 -15.46 -19.23
C LYS A 1235 8.35 -16.31 -18.36
N CYS A 1236 8.69 -17.49 -18.88
CA CYS A 1236 9.51 -18.48 -18.18
C CYS A 1236 10.50 -19.08 -19.19
N PRO A 1237 11.80 -18.77 -19.12
CA PRO A 1237 12.79 -19.21 -20.12
C PRO A 1237 13.08 -20.71 -20.06
N VAL A 1238 13.05 -21.30 -18.86
CA VAL A 1238 13.17 -22.74 -18.66
C VAL A 1238 11.96 -23.24 -17.88
N GLY A 1239 10.96 -23.60 -18.67
CA GLY A 1239 9.85 -24.43 -18.26
C GLY A 1239 9.14 -24.98 -19.51
N LYS A 1240 8.30 -26.00 -19.36
CA LYS A 1240 8.05 -26.98 -20.43
C LYS A 1240 6.55 -27.44 -20.58
N ARG A 1241 5.70 -27.44 -19.52
CA ARG A 1241 4.20 -27.30 -19.52
C ARG A 1241 3.65 -26.71 -18.16
N ILE A 1242 2.62 -25.84 -18.09
CA ILE A 1242 2.20 -24.86 -17.00
C ILE A 1242 0.76 -25.17 -16.30
N ILE A 1243 0.58 -25.57 -14.99
CA ILE A 1243 -0.76 -25.97 -14.34
C ILE A 1243 -1.62 -24.83 -13.73
N PHE A 1244 -2.71 -24.39 -14.37
CA PHE A 1244 -3.74 -23.57 -13.67
C PHE A 1244 -4.75 -24.45 -12.93
N SER A 1245 -5.17 -24.05 -11.72
CA SER A 1245 -6.38 -24.61 -11.10
C SER A 1245 -7.46 -23.56 -10.98
N TRP A 1246 -8.61 -23.86 -11.56
CA TRP A 1246 -9.86 -23.13 -11.40
C TRP A 1246 -10.74 -23.88 -10.44
N LYS A 1247 -11.39 -23.14 -9.56
CA LYS A 1247 -11.79 -23.71 -8.30
C LYS A 1247 -12.96 -22.85 -7.80
N ALA A 1248 -14.17 -23.31 -8.13
CA ALA A 1248 -15.43 -22.56 -8.02
C ALA A 1248 -16.01 -22.57 -6.61
N TYR A 1249 -16.88 -21.58 -6.35
CA TYR A 1249 -17.48 -21.33 -5.04
C TYR A 1249 -19.00 -21.29 -5.13
N GLU A 1250 -19.67 -22.03 -4.26
CA GLU A 1250 -21.01 -21.65 -3.85
C GLU A 1250 -20.89 -20.34 -3.05
N VAL A 1251 -21.63 -19.33 -3.50
CA VAL A 1251 -21.74 -18.05 -2.81
C VAL A 1251 -23.06 -18.11 -2.04
N LEU A 1252 -23.00 -17.81 -0.75
CA LEU A 1252 -24.14 -17.65 0.15
C LEU A 1252 -24.48 -16.17 0.32
#